data_AF-A0A328C656-F1
#
_entry.id   AF-A0A328C656-F1
#
_cell.length_a   1.000
_cell.length_b   1.000
_cell.length_c   1.000
_cell.angle_alpha   90.00
_cell.angle_beta   90.00
_cell.angle_gamma   90.00
#
_symmetry.space_group_name_H-M   'P 1'
#
loop_
_entity.id
_entity.type
_entity.pdbx_description
1 polymer ?
#
loop_
_entity_poly.entity_id
_entity_poly.type
_entity_poly.pdbx_seq_one_letter_code
_entity_poly.pdbx_strand_id
1 'polypeptide(L)'
;MQSLIDTALTSRAPHRTRPLSPLTSPFSRLNHPRSPLTYHFTPLNHPRSPLTYHFTPLNRPLRPLTFHFTPLNRPLRPLTFHFTPLNRPLRCSPWPPRTRRPLSADAFSMRLRTALSLASSDTAAAMSSSAPHPDMLWRAYTAARYLVLTPEPRELRCDEPAGALDALPELTPETPWALITAHNPASRLCSPAQNARSHAALTHLIQERGLHHRPTRALDPQGDWPPEEGFLIYPLAPDDALHLARRFGQNAALIGTGTGPVTLLDCRPQPGTGLPPRVVEAMRLGVVPDEAVDAYTVGRHDEIARVNDDLQALTHGAGNLRVLLADYGAGKTHLLEVIARQALAQNFLVARVVLDARACSPGNPGRVYRGLIDQLTYPEHPGAARQGLTPLFERALQSPQARARFALPPLPGPDQDCGELPTPEAHLYLSCALTHFERLQHTPDPPLLDRLMRWVEGQPMGRNRDLDQALRRLKGKHRTVYSLKDYRPWARIYAYLLSGIHVLARDAGYAGLVLLFDEAERFALLSSENREHATNLFKAMAAASLGADAAPFEQDDLRHGGLGVLQTLPARYSPGQGLLALFAMTPDDQGVNALREAAPDDAFVDLNPLGPDDFELLAARVLRLYRQAHTQALPAALDQLLPRIIAGLYRHGLVTSPRQAMKFIVELLDIARHNPGALRPAVAELQGLLGAGTS
;
A
#
# COMPACT_ATOMS: atom_id res chain seq x y z
N MET A 1 22.88 -62.23 11.39
CA MET A 1 23.02 -62.43 12.85
C MET A 1 22.33 -61.26 13.53
N GLN A 2 21.20 -61.41 14.22
CA GLN A 2 20.34 -62.57 14.43
C GLN A 2 18.92 -62.18 14.01
N SER A 3 18.23 -63.02 13.25
CA SER A 3 16.81 -62.80 12.92
C SER A 3 15.91 -63.25 14.07
N LEU A 4 14.72 -62.65 14.15
CA LEU A 4 13.43 -63.35 14.37
C LEU A 4 13.49 -64.68 15.16
N ILE A 5 13.44 -64.56 16.48
CA ILE A 5 12.92 -65.53 17.47
C ILE A 5 12.57 -64.66 18.70
N ASP A 6 11.38 -64.58 19.28
CA ASP A 6 10.01 -64.96 18.92
C ASP A 6 9.09 -63.90 19.62
N THR A 7 7.90 -63.52 19.16
CA THR A 7 6.63 -64.28 19.25
C THR A 7 6.40 -64.79 20.70
N ALA A 8 5.32 -64.54 21.44
CA ALA A 8 3.97 -64.09 21.08
C ALA A 8 3.19 -63.59 22.33
N LEU A 9 2.21 -62.72 22.09
CA LEU A 9 0.80 -62.81 22.57
C LEU A 9 0.44 -63.08 24.07
N THR A 10 -0.64 -62.38 24.47
CA THR A 10 -1.52 -62.64 25.63
C THR A 10 -0.97 -62.24 27.03
N SER A 11 -1.78 -61.88 28.04
CA SER A 11 -3.25 -61.92 28.16
C SER A 11 -3.85 -60.84 29.10
N ARG A 12 -5.12 -60.48 28.81
CA ARG A 12 -6.26 -60.12 29.70
C ARG A 12 -6.08 -59.31 31.01
N ALA A 13 -6.98 -58.32 31.17
CA ALA A 13 -7.36 -57.70 32.45
C ALA A 13 -8.17 -58.66 33.36
N PRO A 14 -8.41 -58.29 34.64
CA PRO A 14 -9.76 -57.83 34.98
C PRO A 14 -9.86 -56.70 36.05
N HIS A 15 -11.10 -56.27 36.30
CA HIS A 15 -11.54 -55.12 37.11
C HIS A 15 -11.26 -55.18 38.63
N ARG A 16 -11.20 -54.00 39.29
CA ARG A 16 -12.07 -53.68 40.47
C ARG A 16 -12.13 -52.19 40.88
N THR A 17 -13.38 -51.73 41.02
CA THR A 17 -13.99 -50.67 41.86
C THR A 17 -13.17 -49.65 42.68
N ARG A 18 -13.57 -48.37 42.50
CA ARG A 18 -13.58 -47.16 43.38
C ARG A 18 -13.65 -47.38 44.92
N PRO A 19 -13.18 -46.43 45.77
CA PRO A 19 -13.74 -45.07 45.89
C PRO A 19 -12.77 -43.89 46.08
N LEU A 20 -13.35 -42.68 46.12
CA LEU A 20 -12.71 -41.36 46.31
C LEU A 20 -12.63 -40.97 47.80
N SER A 21 -11.48 -40.44 48.23
CA SER A 21 -11.35 -39.54 49.39
C SER A 21 -10.25 -38.50 49.11
N PRO A 22 -10.37 -37.24 49.56
CA PRO A 22 -9.42 -36.17 49.27
C PRO A 22 -8.28 -36.09 50.29
N LEU A 23 -7.16 -35.47 49.94
CA LEU A 23 -6.27 -34.75 50.88
C LEU A 23 -5.26 -33.85 50.13
N THR A 24 -4.76 -32.83 50.84
CA THR A 24 -4.10 -31.64 50.29
C THR A 24 -2.58 -31.63 50.46
N SER A 25 -1.87 -31.12 49.43
CA SER A 25 -0.47 -30.61 49.48
C SER A 25 0.65 -31.65 49.72
N PRO A 26 1.95 -31.34 49.50
CA PRO A 26 2.54 -30.08 49.03
C PRO A 26 3.41 -30.21 47.76
N PHE A 27 4.02 -29.10 47.34
CA PHE A 27 5.02 -29.05 46.26
C PHE A 27 6.24 -29.96 46.54
N SER A 28 6.65 -30.72 45.53
CA SER A 28 7.99 -31.32 45.45
C SER A 28 8.62 -30.99 44.09
N ARG A 29 9.86 -30.49 44.12
CA ARG A 29 10.64 -30.17 42.91
C ARG A 29 11.22 -31.46 42.33
N LEU A 30 10.93 -31.75 41.06
CA LEU A 30 11.68 -32.73 40.27
C LEU A 30 12.42 -32.03 39.13
N ASN A 31 13.75 -32.03 39.24
CA ASN A 31 14.65 -31.55 38.19
C ASN A 31 14.85 -32.66 37.15
N HIS A 32 14.46 -32.42 35.90
CA HIS A 32 15.02 -33.13 34.74
C HIS A 32 15.38 -32.13 33.63
N PRO A 33 16.52 -32.32 32.93
CA PRO A 33 16.96 -31.40 31.89
C PRO A 33 16.07 -31.52 30.64
N ARG A 34 15.70 -30.38 30.06
CA ARG A 34 14.88 -30.33 28.83
C ARG A 34 15.74 -30.58 27.59
N SER A 35 15.41 -31.61 26.83
CA SER A 35 15.75 -31.70 25.42
C SER A 35 14.91 -30.71 24.59
N PRO A 36 15.38 -30.26 23.41
CA PRO A 36 14.62 -29.36 22.55
C PRO A 36 13.39 -30.07 21.94
N LEU A 37 12.25 -29.38 21.94
CA LEU A 37 11.01 -29.81 21.30
C LEU A 37 11.06 -29.56 19.78
N THR A 38 11.29 -30.61 19.01
CA THR A 38 11.22 -30.56 17.54
C THR A 38 9.79 -30.80 17.06
N TYR A 39 9.15 -29.78 16.47
CA TYR A 39 7.86 -29.94 15.80
C TYR A 39 8.07 -30.37 14.34
N HIS A 40 7.72 -31.61 14.02
CA HIS A 40 7.62 -32.08 12.63
C HIS A 40 6.17 -32.02 12.15
N PHE A 41 5.90 -31.26 11.09
CA PHE A 41 4.66 -31.35 10.32
C PHE A 41 4.90 -32.16 9.06
N THR A 42 4.23 -33.31 8.93
CA THR A 42 4.19 -34.12 7.70
C THR A 42 2.83 -33.95 7.01
N PRO A 43 2.78 -33.63 5.71
CA PRO A 43 1.51 -33.58 4.97
C PRO A 43 1.07 -34.99 4.58
N LEU A 44 -0.09 -35.43 5.06
CA LEU A 44 -0.72 -36.69 4.65
C LEU A 44 -1.65 -36.46 3.44
N ASN A 45 -1.35 -37.13 2.33
CA ASN A 45 -2.25 -37.24 1.18
C ASN A 45 -3.09 -38.52 1.30
N HIS A 46 -4.42 -38.42 1.25
CA HIS A 46 -5.36 -39.32 0.53
C HIS A 46 -6.84 -38.90 0.78
N PRO A 47 -7.83 -39.38 -0.01
CA PRO A 47 -9.05 -38.59 -0.30
C PRO A 47 -10.34 -38.97 0.48
N ARG A 48 -11.25 -37.98 0.54
CA ARG A 48 -12.72 -38.06 0.74
C ARG A 48 -13.28 -38.96 1.88
N SER A 49 -13.58 -38.34 3.03
CA SER A 49 -14.81 -38.57 3.80
C SER A 49 -15.09 -37.35 4.73
N PRO A 50 -16.35 -37.07 5.14
CA PRO A 50 -16.68 -35.88 5.91
C PRO A 50 -16.41 -36.06 7.41
N LEU A 51 -15.66 -35.14 8.02
CA LEU A 51 -15.45 -35.07 9.47
C LEU A 51 -16.33 -33.99 10.10
N THR A 52 -17.32 -34.44 10.87
CA THR A 52 -18.25 -33.60 11.64
C THR A 52 -17.59 -33.10 12.92
N TYR A 53 -17.45 -31.78 13.09
CA TYR A 53 -16.98 -31.20 14.35
C TYR A 53 -18.15 -30.95 15.31
N HIS A 54 -18.19 -31.70 16.42
CA HIS A 54 -19.05 -31.39 17.56
C HIS A 54 -18.39 -30.33 18.46
N PHE A 55 -19.01 -29.16 18.58
CA PHE A 55 -18.65 -28.16 19.59
C PHE A 55 -19.46 -28.37 20.88
N THR A 56 -18.78 -28.55 22.01
CA THR A 56 -19.37 -28.43 23.35
C THR A 56 -18.99 -27.08 23.97
N PRO A 57 -19.96 -26.24 24.39
CA PRO A 57 -19.67 -24.92 24.93
C PRO A 57 -19.27 -25.00 26.41
N LEU A 58 -18.10 -24.43 26.76
CA LEU A 58 -17.68 -24.25 28.14
C LEU A 58 -17.96 -22.82 28.62
N ASN A 59 -19.05 -22.66 29.38
CA ASN A 59 -19.39 -21.44 30.09
C ASN A 59 -18.42 -21.20 31.26
N ARG A 60 -17.66 -20.09 31.26
CA ARG A 60 -17.31 -19.27 32.44
C ARG A 60 -16.59 -17.96 32.05
N PRO A 61 -16.64 -16.90 32.88
CA PRO A 61 -16.41 -15.53 32.45
C PRO A 61 -14.92 -15.12 32.39
N LEU A 62 -14.62 -14.21 31.48
CA LEU A 62 -13.31 -13.58 31.32
C LEU A 62 -12.94 -12.71 32.54
N ARG A 63 -11.66 -12.72 32.92
CA ARG A 63 -11.02 -11.70 33.76
C ARG A 63 -9.82 -11.12 32.99
N PRO A 64 -9.47 -9.83 33.19
CA PRO A 64 -8.45 -9.16 32.39
C PRO A 64 -7.05 -9.73 32.65
N LEU A 65 -6.28 -9.92 31.58
CA LEU A 65 -4.88 -10.35 31.64
C LEU A 65 -3.97 -9.13 31.63
N THR A 66 -3.49 -8.73 32.81
CA THR A 66 -2.43 -7.72 32.97
C THR A 66 -1.07 -8.37 32.75
N PHE A 67 -0.31 -7.91 31.74
CA PHE A 67 1.05 -8.41 31.49
C PHE A 67 2.08 -7.69 32.38
N HIS A 68 2.69 -8.42 33.32
CA HIS A 68 3.89 -7.97 34.00
C HIS A 68 5.15 -8.46 33.26
N PHE A 69 5.99 -7.52 32.82
CA PHE A 69 7.33 -7.83 32.34
C PHE A 69 8.32 -7.96 33.50
N THR A 70 9.04 -9.07 33.58
CA THR A 70 10.27 -9.21 34.37
C THR A 70 11.46 -9.39 33.44
N PRO A 71 12.56 -8.62 33.60
CA PRO A 71 13.70 -8.70 32.68
C PRO A 71 14.55 -9.94 32.98
N LEU A 72 14.64 -10.85 32.00
CA LEU A 72 15.52 -12.02 32.09
C LEU A 72 16.92 -11.69 31.59
N ASN A 73 17.86 -11.59 32.53
CA ASN A 73 19.24 -11.25 32.27
C ASN A 73 20.10 -12.54 32.13
N ARG A 74 20.34 -13.04 30.91
CA ARG A 74 21.37 -14.05 30.53
C ARG A 74 21.44 -14.27 28.99
N PRO A 75 22.59 -14.73 28.44
CA PRO A 75 22.83 -14.76 26.99
C PRO A 75 22.23 -16.00 26.30
N LEU A 76 21.66 -15.80 25.11
CA LEU A 76 21.20 -16.87 24.22
C LEU A 76 22.33 -17.36 23.32
N ARG A 77 22.43 -18.68 23.12
CA ARG A 77 23.31 -19.30 22.10
C ARG A 77 22.59 -19.36 20.74
N PRO A 78 23.31 -19.47 19.60
CA PRO A 78 22.70 -19.39 18.27
C PRO A 78 21.73 -20.55 17.98
N LEU A 79 20.61 -20.24 17.33
CA LEU A 79 19.71 -21.22 16.71
C LEU A 79 20.20 -21.49 15.28
N THR A 80 20.65 -22.72 15.01
CA THR A 80 21.03 -23.16 13.67
C THR A 80 19.79 -23.63 12.90
N PHE A 81 19.48 -22.99 11.77
CA PHE A 81 18.44 -23.45 10.85
C PHE A 81 19.06 -24.28 9.72
N HIS A 82 18.51 -25.46 9.45
CA HIS A 82 18.82 -26.24 8.24
C HIS A 82 17.70 -26.06 7.21
N PHE A 83 18.05 -25.62 6.01
CA PHE A 83 17.15 -25.66 4.85
C PHE A 83 17.36 -26.96 4.06
N THR A 84 16.28 -27.65 3.72
CA THR A 84 16.26 -28.74 2.74
C THR A 84 15.45 -28.32 1.51
N PRO A 85 16.02 -28.36 0.29
CA PRO A 85 15.30 -27.94 -0.91
C PRO A 85 14.29 -29.00 -1.36
N LEU A 86 13.06 -28.58 -1.66
CA LEU A 86 12.00 -29.41 -2.20
C LEU A 86 12.13 -29.56 -3.73
N ASN A 87 12.80 -30.61 -4.19
CA ASN A 87 12.85 -30.96 -5.61
C ASN A 87 11.57 -31.70 -6.06
N ARG A 88 10.73 -31.04 -6.86
CA ARG A 88 9.82 -31.70 -7.83
C ARG A 88 9.70 -30.86 -9.11
N PRO A 89 9.89 -31.44 -10.31
CA PRO A 89 9.73 -30.70 -11.56
C PRO A 89 8.25 -30.57 -11.92
N LEU A 90 7.82 -29.34 -12.23
CA LEU A 90 6.56 -29.09 -12.92
C LEU A 90 6.80 -29.25 -14.44
N ARG A 91 5.95 -30.04 -15.11
CA ARG A 91 5.95 -30.12 -16.58
C ARG A 91 5.23 -28.90 -17.15
N CYS A 92 5.96 -28.03 -17.85
CA CYS A 92 5.38 -27.06 -18.78
C CYS A 92 5.54 -27.58 -20.22
N SER A 93 4.47 -27.52 -21.02
CA SER A 93 4.55 -27.75 -22.47
C SER A 93 5.03 -26.48 -23.20
N PRO A 94 5.67 -26.59 -24.37
CA PRO A 94 6.48 -25.50 -24.92
C PRO A 94 5.71 -24.57 -25.89
N TRP A 95 6.04 -23.28 -25.84
CA TRP A 95 5.95 -22.35 -26.97
C TRP A 95 7.32 -21.66 -27.15
N PRO A 96 7.76 -21.36 -28.39
CA PRO A 96 9.15 -21.01 -28.66
C PRO A 96 9.44 -19.50 -28.47
N PRO A 97 10.50 -19.12 -27.73
CA PRO A 97 10.95 -17.73 -27.69
C PRO A 97 11.71 -17.33 -28.96
N ARG A 98 11.35 -16.18 -29.56
CA ARG A 98 12.13 -15.58 -30.66
C ARG A 98 13.48 -15.07 -30.15
N THR A 99 14.52 -15.27 -30.95
CA THR A 99 15.91 -15.07 -30.57
C THR A 99 16.36 -13.61 -30.53
N ARG A 100 16.91 -13.19 -29.38
CA ARG A 100 18.01 -12.20 -29.30
C ARG A 100 19.11 -12.81 -28.43
N ARG A 101 20.36 -12.77 -28.92
CA ARG A 101 21.50 -13.47 -28.29
C ARG A 101 21.81 -12.89 -26.90
N PRO A 102 21.86 -13.70 -25.82
CA PRO A 102 22.41 -13.27 -24.55
C PRO A 102 23.95 -13.22 -24.60
N LEU A 103 24.55 -12.44 -23.71
CA LEU A 103 25.98 -12.48 -23.43
C LEU A 103 26.37 -13.86 -22.85
N SER A 104 27.55 -14.38 -23.21
CA SER A 104 27.99 -15.70 -22.76
C SER A 104 28.20 -15.79 -21.25
N ALA A 105 27.96 -16.97 -20.68
CA ALA A 105 28.11 -17.24 -19.25
C ALA A 105 29.53 -16.91 -18.73
N ASP A 106 30.55 -17.10 -19.56
CA ASP A 106 31.94 -16.75 -19.24
C ASP A 106 32.13 -15.25 -19.01
N ALA A 107 31.47 -14.39 -19.80
CA ALA A 107 31.54 -12.94 -19.61
C ALA A 107 30.89 -12.49 -18.30
N PHE A 108 29.85 -13.21 -17.83
CA PHE A 108 29.22 -12.96 -16.53
C PHE A 108 30.08 -13.49 -15.38
N SER A 109 30.57 -14.74 -15.46
CA SER A 109 31.43 -15.35 -14.45
C SER A 109 32.76 -14.61 -14.29
N MET A 110 33.35 -14.15 -15.39
CA MET A 110 34.55 -13.31 -15.39
C MET A 110 34.26 -11.96 -14.74
N ARG A 111 33.22 -11.21 -15.17
CA ARG A 111 32.88 -9.90 -14.57
C ARG A 111 32.50 -9.98 -13.10
N LEU A 112 31.83 -11.05 -12.66
CA LEU A 112 31.52 -11.29 -11.25
C LEU A 112 32.81 -11.55 -10.44
N ARG A 113 33.71 -12.38 -10.97
CA ARG A 113 35.05 -12.60 -10.38
C ARG A 113 35.90 -11.33 -10.38
N THR A 114 35.89 -10.50 -11.42
CA THR A 114 36.60 -9.22 -11.45
C THR A 114 36.03 -8.27 -10.40
N ALA A 115 34.70 -8.14 -10.28
CA ALA A 115 34.07 -7.28 -9.28
C ALA A 115 34.33 -7.74 -7.83
N LEU A 116 34.39 -9.05 -7.59
CA LEU A 116 34.72 -9.62 -6.28
C LEU A 116 36.23 -9.62 -5.99
N SER A 117 37.07 -9.71 -7.02
CA SER A 117 38.53 -9.58 -6.92
C SER A 117 38.94 -8.15 -6.58
N LEU A 118 38.37 -7.16 -7.27
CA LEU A 118 38.53 -5.74 -6.94
C LEU A 118 38.09 -5.47 -5.50
N ALA A 119 36.89 -5.96 -5.12
CA ALA A 119 36.40 -5.85 -3.75
C ALA A 119 37.22 -6.60 -2.69
N SER A 120 38.15 -7.50 -3.07
CA SER A 120 39.01 -8.21 -2.11
C SER A 120 40.44 -7.67 -2.07
N SER A 121 40.98 -7.17 -3.20
CA SER A 121 42.22 -6.37 -3.20
C SER A 121 42.01 -5.03 -2.49
N ASP A 122 40.89 -4.35 -2.78
CA ASP A 122 40.61 -3.04 -2.19
C ASP A 122 40.26 -3.15 -0.70
N THR A 123 39.72 -4.28 -0.20
CA THR A 123 39.50 -4.42 1.26
C THR A 123 40.79 -4.48 2.08
N ALA A 124 41.95 -4.77 1.50
CA ALA A 124 43.22 -4.71 2.21
C ALA A 124 43.81 -3.29 2.23
N ALA A 125 43.59 -2.50 1.17
CA ALA A 125 44.09 -1.13 1.06
C ALA A 125 43.13 -0.09 1.66
N ALA A 126 41.82 -0.22 1.40
CA ALA A 126 40.76 0.69 1.86
C ALA A 126 40.41 0.55 3.34
N MET A 127 41.02 -0.39 4.08
CA MET A 127 41.07 -0.31 5.55
C MET A 127 41.93 0.87 6.05
N SER A 128 42.59 1.62 5.15
CA SER A 128 43.25 2.91 5.45
C SER A 128 42.49 4.15 4.99
N SER A 129 41.51 4.04 4.09
CA SER A 129 40.70 5.18 3.63
C SER A 129 39.41 5.26 4.46
N SER A 130 39.46 6.03 5.55
CA SER A 130 38.25 6.40 6.28
C SER A 130 37.27 7.08 5.33
N ALA A 131 35.99 6.74 5.44
CA ALA A 131 34.94 7.62 4.92
C ALA A 131 35.15 9.01 5.57
N PRO A 132 35.12 10.11 4.79
CA PRO A 132 35.42 11.43 5.33
C PRO A 132 34.54 11.72 6.54
N HIS A 133 35.17 12.20 7.63
CA HIS A 133 34.47 12.51 8.87
C HIS A 133 33.28 13.45 8.57
N PRO A 134 32.15 13.38 9.31
CA PRO A 134 31.00 14.25 9.05
C PRO A 134 31.36 15.74 8.89
N ASP A 135 32.36 16.23 9.63
CA ASP A 135 32.87 17.60 9.54
C ASP A 135 33.70 17.89 8.27
N MET A 136 34.37 16.88 7.72
CA MET A 136 35.16 17.01 6.49
C MET A 136 34.24 17.13 5.26
N LEU A 137 33.15 16.36 5.21
CA LEU A 137 32.10 16.53 4.20
C LEU A 137 31.42 17.89 4.33
N TRP A 138 31.11 18.33 5.55
CA TRP A 138 30.48 19.64 5.77
C TRP A 138 31.38 20.79 5.29
N ARG A 139 32.69 20.73 5.62
CA ARG A 139 33.69 21.68 5.10
C ARG A 139 33.79 21.69 3.57
N ALA A 140 33.70 20.53 2.93
CA ALA A 140 33.72 20.44 1.47
C ALA A 140 32.53 21.17 0.83
N TYR A 141 31.32 21.03 1.39
CA TYR A 141 30.15 21.78 0.94
C TYR A 141 30.26 23.28 1.19
N THR A 142 30.67 23.70 2.40
CA THR A 142 30.83 25.12 2.74
C THR A 142 31.89 25.79 1.86
N ALA A 143 32.94 25.07 1.47
CA ALA A 143 33.99 25.56 0.58
C ALA A 143 33.62 25.54 -0.92
N ALA A 144 32.61 24.76 -1.33
CA ALA A 144 32.25 24.61 -2.73
C ALA A 144 31.71 25.91 -3.35
N ARG A 145 32.01 26.14 -4.63
CA ARG A 145 31.54 27.29 -5.41
C ARG A 145 30.36 26.87 -6.26
N TYR A 146 29.20 27.49 -6.06
CA TYR A 146 27.96 27.10 -6.69
C TYR A 146 27.58 28.11 -7.78
N LEU A 147 27.74 27.75 -9.05
CA LEU A 147 27.46 28.64 -10.17
C LEU A 147 26.02 28.47 -10.65
N VAL A 148 25.25 29.55 -10.65
CA VAL A 148 23.97 29.65 -11.37
C VAL A 148 24.27 30.05 -12.82
N LEU A 149 23.85 29.21 -13.76
CA LEU A 149 24.16 29.38 -15.18
C LEU A 149 23.17 30.36 -15.82
N THR A 150 23.62 31.61 -15.95
CA THR A 150 22.97 32.67 -16.75
C THR A 150 23.97 33.14 -17.82
N PRO A 151 23.60 34.04 -18.77
CA PRO A 151 24.55 34.61 -19.74
C PRO A 151 25.81 35.20 -19.09
N GLU A 152 25.67 35.75 -17.87
CA GLU A 152 26.77 36.00 -16.95
C GLU A 152 26.66 35.04 -15.76
N PRO A 153 27.54 34.04 -15.61
CA PRO A 153 27.47 33.10 -14.48
C PRO A 153 27.52 33.81 -13.13
N ARG A 154 26.59 33.47 -12.23
CA ARG A 154 26.47 34.05 -10.88
C ARG A 154 26.97 33.05 -9.86
N GLU A 155 27.93 33.43 -9.01
CA GLU A 155 28.51 32.56 -7.98
C GLU A 155 27.79 32.73 -6.64
N LEU A 156 27.45 31.61 -6.01
CA LEU A 156 26.94 31.50 -4.65
C LEU A 156 27.94 30.70 -3.79
N ARG A 157 28.01 31.08 -2.51
CA ARG A 157 28.84 30.45 -1.49
C ARG A 157 28.05 30.32 -0.19
N CYS A 158 28.33 29.28 0.58
CA CYS A 158 27.70 29.08 1.88
C CYS A 158 28.05 30.22 2.84
N ASP A 159 27.08 30.63 3.65
CA ASP A 159 27.17 31.69 4.68
C ASP A 159 27.47 33.11 4.15
N GLU A 160 27.50 33.30 2.82
CA GLU A 160 27.55 34.60 2.15
C GLU A 160 26.13 35.06 1.70
N PRO A 161 25.86 36.37 1.57
CA PRO A 161 24.59 36.86 1.03
C PRO A 161 24.45 36.55 -0.47
N ALA A 162 23.26 36.13 -0.91
CA ALA A 162 22.99 35.73 -2.29
C ALA A 162 22.82 36.93 -3.26
N GLY A 163 23.54 38.04 -3.06
CA GLY A 163 23.43 39.25 -3.89
C GLY A 163 23.73 39.05 -5.37
N ALA A 164 24.42 37.97 -5.74
CA ALA A 164 24.57 37.55 -7.14
C ALA A 164 23.23 37.19 -7.82
N LEU A 165 22.15 37.00 -7.05
CA LEU A 165 20.79 36.77 -7.52
C LEU A 165 19.93 38.05 -7.62
N ASP A 166 20.39 39.23 -7.15
CA ASP A 166 19.63 40.50 -7.28
C ASP A 166 19.35 40.85 -8.76
N ALA A 167 20.17 40.32 -9.68
CA ALA A 167 20.01 40.47 -11.12
C ALA A 167 18.98 39.52 -11.77
N LEU A 168 18.33 38.63 -11.00
CA LEU A 168 17.26 37.75 -11.48
C LEU A 168 15.89 38.37 -11.15
N PRO A 169 15.17 38.97 -12.14
CA PRO A 169 13.92 39.68 -11.89
C PRO A 169 12.78 38.77 -11.39
N GLU A 170 12.94 37.44 -11.44
CA GLU A 170 11.96 36.47 -10.95
C GLU A 170 12.06 36.19 -9.44
N LEU A 171 13.09 36.70 -8.75
CA LEU A 171 13.28 36.50 -7.31
C LEU A 171 12.95 37.78 -6.54
N THR A 172 11.84 37.78 -5.80
CA THR A 172 11.55 38.85 -4.83
C THR A 172 12.34 38.63 -3.54
N PRO A 173 12.52 39.66 -2.67
CA PRO A 173 13.17 39.50 -1.36
C PRO A 173 12.56 38.43 -0.47
N GLU A 174 11.30 38.06 -0.70
CA GLU A 174 10.52 37.08 0.06
C GLU A 174 10.48 35.69 -0.60
N THR A 175 11.01 35.54 -1.83
CA THR A 175 10.95 34.28 -2.58
C THR A 175 11.93 33.25 -2.01
N PRO A 176 11.46 32.13 -1.42
CA PRO A 176 12.35 31.07 -0.97
C PRO A 176 12.84 30.26 -2.17
N TRP A 177 14.10 29.83 -2.13
CA TRP A 177 14.72 29.07 -3.21
C TRP A 177 15.65 27.99 -2.65
N ALA A 178 15.92 26.96 -3.45
CA ALA A 178 16.94 25.97 -3.13
C ALA A 178 17.79 25.59 -4.34
N LEU A 179 19.07 25.28 -4.11
CA LEU A 179 19.97 24.70 -5.10
C LEU A 179 20.18 23.22 -4.80
N ILE A 180 19.71 22.36 -5.70
CA ILE A 180 19.70 20.89 -5.54
C ILE A 180 20.35 20.23 -6.76
N THR A 181 21.29 19.34 -6.50
CA THR A 181 21.93 18.43 -7.47
C THR A 181 21.35 17.02 -7.34
N ALA A 182 21.40 16.24 -8.42
CA ALA A 182 21.10 14.80 -8.40
C ALA A 182 22.35 13.93 -8.65
N HIS A 183 23.52 14.55 -8.81
CA HIS A 183 24.79 13.84 -8.97
C HIS A 183 25.28 13.25 -7.64
N ASN A 184 26.10 12.20 -7.74
CA ASN A 184 26.90 11.62 -6.66
C ASN A 184 26.15 11.41 -5.31
N PRO A 185 24.95 10.79 -5.32
CA PRO A 185 24.09 10.68 -4.13
C PRO A 185 24.81 10.05 -2.93
N ALA A 186 24.49 10.55 -1.75
CA ALA A 186 25.14 10.26 -0.47
C ALA A 186 26.66 10.56 -0.45
N SER A 187 27.12 11.55 -1.23
CA SER A 187 28.55 11.90 -1.37
C SER A 187 29.40 10.76 -1.92
N ARG A 188 28.94 10.13 -3.02
CA ARG A 188 29.63 9.00 -3.64
C ARG A 188 29.76 9.19 -5.14
N LEU A 189 31.01 9.28 -5.60
CA LEU A 189 31.34 9.39 -7.02
C LEU A 189 30.63 8.30 -7.84
N CYS A 190 29.73 8.73 -8.72
CA CYS A 190 28.93 7.90 -9.59
C CYS A 190 29.40 8.07 -11.04
N SER A 191 29.14 7.08 -11.90
CA SER A 191 29.52 7.18 -13.31
C SER A 191 28.74 8.29 -14.02
N PRO A 192 29.29 8.93 -15.09
CA PRO A 192 28.58 9.96 -15.85
C PRO A 192 27.18 9.52 -16.34
N ALA A 193 27.02 8.25 -16.73
CA ALA A 193 25.74 7.68 -17.17
C ALA A 193 24.75 7.37 -16.02
N GLN A 194 25.20 7.31 -14.76
CA GLN A 194 24.31 7.29 -13.59
C GLN A 194 23.90 8.72 -13.22
N ASN A 195 24.86 9.64 -13.15
CA ASN A 195 24.63 11.05 -12.86
C ASN A 195 23.66 11.68 -13.88
N ALA A 196 23.85 11.44 -15.18
CA ALA A 196 22.93 11.91 -16.23
C ALA A 196 21.50 11.37 -16.08
N ARG A 197 21.32 10.10 -15.66
CA ARG A 197 19.99 9.52 -15.39
C ARG A 197 19.34 10.15 -14.16
N SER A 198 20.09 10.37 -13.08
CA SER A 198 19.59 11.04 -11.88
C SER A 198 19.23 12.51 -12.17
N HIS A 199 20.06 13.22 -12.95
CA HIS A 199 19.80 14.60 -13.36
C HIS A 199 18.54 14.68 -14.23
N ALA A 200 18.38 13.81 -15.23
CA ALA A 200 17.16 13.74 -16.04
C ALA A 200 15.90 13.46 -15.20
N ALA A 201 15.98 12.59 -14.19
CA ALA A 201 14.87 12.32 -13.27
C ALA A 201 14.52 13.53 -12.36
N LEU A 202 15.52 14.35 -11.99
CA LEU A 202 15.28 15.61 -11.29
C LEU A 202 14.63 16.65 -12.22
N THR A 203 15.12 16.77 -13.46
CA THR A 203 14.53 17.65 -14.49
C THR A 203 13.06 17.33 -14.72
N HIS A 204 12.72 16.05 -14.90
CA HIS A 204 11.34 15.60 -15.10
C HIS A 204 10.44 16.02 -13.92
N LEU A 205 10.87 15.77 -12.68
CA LEU A 205 10.09 16.08 -11.49
C LEU A 205 9.86 17.58 -11.28
N ILE A 206 10.84 18.42 -11.64
CA ILE A 206 10.70 19.88 -11.58
C ILE A 206 9.67 20.35 -12.62
N GLN A 207 9.72 19.78 -13.82
CA GLN A 207 8.78 20.07 -14.92
C GLN A 207 7.36 19.60 -14.61
N GLU A 208 7.17 18.38 -14.11
CA GLU A 208 5.88 17.83 -13.66
C GLU A 208 5.21 18.71 -12.60
N ARG A 209 6.00 19.31 -11.71
CA ARG A 209 5.50 20.19 -10.64
C ARG A 209 5.30 21.65 -11.07
N GLY A 210 5.61 22.00 -12.32
CA GLY A 210 5.52 23.37 -12.83
C GLY A 210 6.46 24.37 -12.12
N LEU A 211 7.54 23.89 -11.49
CA LEU A 211 8.44 24.75 -10.70
C LEU A 211 9.41 25.52 -11.60
N HIS A 212 9.56 26.82 -11.35
CA HIS A 212 10.57 27.61 -12.05
C HIS A 212 11.96 27.19 -11.61
N HIS A 213 12.89 27.12 -12.57
CA HIS A 213 14.23 26.65 -12.33
C HIS A 213 15.26 27.30 -13.26
N ARG A 214 16.51 27.37 -12.78
CA ARG A 214 17.70 27.72 -13.56
C ARG A 214 18.75 26.63 -13.39
N PRO A 215 19.48 26.21 -14.45
CA PRO A 215 20.52 25.21 -14.32
C PRO A 215 21.71 25.73 -13.51
N THR A 216 22.34 24.86 -12.73
CA THR A 216 23.47 25.21 -11.85
C THR A 216 24.60 24.19 -11.97
N ARG A 217 25.81 24.61 -11.60
CA ARG A 217 27.00 23.77 -11.54
C ARG A 217 27.77 24.02 -10.24
N ALA A 218 27.88 23.01 -9.39
CA ALA A 218 28.75 23.05 -8.22
C ALA A 218 30.19 22.67 -8.62
N LEU A 219 31.16 23.42 -8.09
CA LEU A 219 32.58 23.26 -8.35
C LEU A 219 33.34 23.14 -7.02
N ASP A 220 34.17 22.12 -6.91
CA ASP A 220 35.14 21.98 -5.83
C ASP A 220 36.38 22.86 -6.12
N PRO A 221 36.78 23.78 -5.20
CA PRO A 221 37.97 24.61 -5.36
C PRO A 221 39.29 23.83 -5.44
N GLN A 222 39.34 22.62 -4.88
CA GLN A 222 40.55 21.78 -4.87
C GLN A 222 40.62 20.89 -6.13
N GLY A 223 39.47 20.67 -6.80
CA GLY A 223 39.36 19.88 -8.03
C GLY A 223 39.35 18.36 -7.81
N ASP A 224 39.18 17.90 -6.56
CA ASP A 224 39.06 16.48 -6.22
C ASP A 224 37.71 15.91 -6.67
N TRP A 225 36.67 16.74 -6.73
CA TRP A 225 35.34 16.38 -7.22
C TRP A 225 35.05 16.89 -8.63
N PRO A 226 34.46 16.05 -9.51
CA PRO A 226 34.01 16.49 -10.83
C PRO A 226 32.84 17.48 -10.70
N PRO A 227 32.69 18.44 -11.63
CA PRO A 227 31.57 19.38 -11.60
C PRO A 227 30.20 18.69 -11.54
N GLU A 228 29.35 19.14 -10.62
CA GLU A 228 28.02 18.55 -10.41
C GLU A 228 26.92 19.44 -10.97
N GLU A 229 26.01 18.86 -11.76
CA GLU A 229 24.93 19.60 -12.42
C GLU A 229 23.63 19.48 -11.65
N GLY A 230 22.99 20.61 -11.41
CA GLY A 230 21.75 20.72 -10.63
C GLY A 230 20.87 21.87 -11.08
N PHE A 231 19.96 22.27 -10.20
CA PHE A 231 19.03 23.37 -10.44
C PHE A 231 18.91 24.27 -9.22
N LEU A 232 18.81 25.58 -9.47
CA LEU A 232 18.23 26.57 -8.57
C LEU A 232 16.72 26.54 -8.84
N ILE A 233 15.91 26.24 -7.82
CA ILE A 233 14.46 26.00 -7.94
C ILE A 233 13.73 27.01 -7.06
N TYR A 234 12.69 27.66 -7.60
CA TYR A 234 11.94 28.73 -6.93
C TYR A 234 10.50 28.85 -7.45
N PRO A 235 9.55 29.32 -6.63
CA PRO A 235 9.63 29.33 -5.16
C PRO A 235 9.72 27.89 -4.63
N LEU A 236 10.59 27.64 -3.65
CA LEU A 236 10.70 26.32 -3.00
C LEU A 236 11.01 26.50 -1.51
N ALA A 237 10.08 26.09 -0.65
CA ALA A 237 10.22 26.18 0.80
C ALA A 237 11.29 25.21 1.35
N PRO A 238 11.91 25.49 2.50
CA PRO A 238 12.96 24.64 3.08
C PRO A 238 12.54 23.18 3.30
N ASP A 239 11.30 22.91 3.70
CA ASP A 239 10.80 21.54 3.91
C ASP A 239 10.61 20.78 2.58
N ASP A 240 10.14 21.45 1.53
CA ASP A 240 10.04 20.86 0.19
C ASP A 240 11.42 20.64 -0.43
N ALA A 241 12.36 21.58 -0.20
CA ALA A 241 13.76 21.42 -0.56
C ALA A 241 14.39 20.21 0.15
N LEU A 242 14.12 20.04 1.45
CA LEU A 242 14.57 18.89 2.24
C LEU A 242 14.02 17.57 1.67
N HIS A 243 12.72 17.52 1.36
CA HIS A 243 12.08 16.35 0.77
C HIS A 243 12.63 16.03 -0.63
N LEU A 244 12.84 17.05 -1.46
CA LEU A 244 13.37 16.91 -2.82
C LEU A 244 14.83 16.43 -2.80
N ALA A 245 15.69 17.07 -2.00
CA ALA A 245 17.07 16.66 -1.81
C ALA A 245 17.19 15.22 -1.27
N ARG A 246 16.38 14.86 -0.26
CA ARG A 246 16.32 13.49 0.29
C ARG A 246 15.81 12.45 -0.72
N ARG A 247 14.87 12.82 -1.61
CA ARG A 247 14.38 11.95 -2.68
C ARG A 247 15.51 11.54 -3.63
N PHE A 248 16.37 12.49 -4.00
CA PHE A 248 17.58 12.25 -4.81
C PHE A 248 18.80 11.79 -3.99
N GLY A 249 18.64 11.54 -2.70
CA GLY A 249 19.69 10.97 -1.85
C GLY A 249 20.81 11.94 -1.50
N GLN A 250 20.57 13.25 -1.57
CA GLN A 250 21.56 14.25 -1.20
C GLN A 250 21.76 14.34 0.31
N ASN A 251 23.01 14.55 0.71
CA ASN A 251 23.40 14.79 2.10
C ASN A 251 23.26 16.27 2.48
N ALA A 252 23.33 17.19 1.51
CA ALA A 252 23.10 18.61 1.72
C ALA A 252 22.48 19.27 0.49
N ALA A 253 21.85 20.43 0.68
CA ALA A 253 21.37 21.34 -0.36
C ALA A 253 21.61 22.78 0.10
N LEU A 254 21.70 23.74 -0.81
CA LEU A 254 21.67 25.16 -0.40
C LEU A 254 20.23 25.65 -0.41
N ILE A 255 19.89 26.51 0.55
CA ILE A 255 18.62 27.23 0.62
C ILE A 255 18.87 28.72 0.88
N GLY A 256 17.90 29.55 0.52
CA GLY A 256 17.89 30.96 0.87
C GLY A 256 16.53 31.59 0.56
N THR A 257 16.41 32.88 0.84
CA THR A 257 15.21 33.67 0.57
C THR A 257 15.63 35.02 0.00
N GLY A 258 15.15 35.37 -1.19
CA GLY A 258 15.62 36.54 -1.94
C GLY A 258 17.15 36.56 -2.05
N THR A 259 17.77 37.69 -1.71
CA THR A 259 19.23 37.86 -1.63
C THR A 259 19.80 37.79 -0.21
N GLY A 260 19.06 37.16 0.71
CA GLY A 260 19.52 36.81 2.05
C GLY A 260 20.67 35.78 2.07
N PRO A 261 21.11 35.34 3.27
CA PRO A 261 22.24 34.44 3.42
C PRO A 261 21.97 33.05 2.83
N VAL A 262 22.91 32.58 2.00
CA VAL A 262 22.93 31.22 1.47
C VAL A 262 23.23 30.26 2.63
N THR A 263 22.28 29.40 2.99
CA THR A 263 22.42 28.48 4.12
C THR A 263 22.51 27.04 3.62
N LEU A 264 23.40 26.23 4.21
CA LEU A 264 23.50 24.80 3.91
C LEU A 264 22.50 23.99 4.74
N LEU A 265 21.53 23.38 4.07
CA LEU A 265 20.49 22.53 4.65
C LEU A 265 21.01 21.10 4.84
N ASP A 266 21.05 20.62 6.08
CA ASP A 266 21.43 19.23 6.37
C ASP A 266 20.31 18.27 5.94
N CYS A 267 20.52 17.64 4.79
CA CYS A 267 19.57 16.71 4.20
C CYS A 267 19.74 15.29 4.73
N ARG A 268 20.78 15.01 5.53
CA ARG A 268 21.00 13.69 6.14
C ARG A 268 19.80 13.31 7.01
N PRO A 269 19.46 12.01 7.13
CA PRO A 269 18.47 11.56 8.09
C PRO A 269 19.02 11.76 9.51
N GLN A 270 18.31 12.57 10.32
CA GLN A 270 18.68 12.72 11.73
C GLN A 270 18.38 11.43 12.50
N PRO A 271 19.26 10.97 13.41
CA PRO A 271 18.99 9.81 14.25
C PRO A 271 17.85 10.13 15.23
N GLY A 272 16.63 9.72 14.86
CA GLY A 272 15.39 10.04 15.59
C GLY A 272 14.21 10.41 14.68
N THR A 273 14.48 10.89 13.45
CA THR A 273 13.44 11.18 12.43
C THR A 273 13.38 10.11 11.33
N GLY A 274 13.91 8.92 11.60
CA GLY A 274 13.82 7.77 10.70
C GLY A 274 12.41 7.19 10.71
N LEU A 275 12.01 6.53 9.61
CA LEU A 275 10.83 5.68 9.60
C LEU A 275 10.94 4.67 10.76
N PRO A 276 9.88 4.47 11.55
CA PRO A 276 9.98 3.79 12.82
C PRO A 276 10.45 2.36 12.64
N PRO A 277 11.15 1.76 13.63
CA PRO A 277 11.65 0.39 13.56
C PRO A 277 10.61 -0.65 13.09
N ARG A 278 9.33 -0.38 13.37
CA ARG A 278 8.15 -1.13 12.91
C ARG A 278 8.12 -1.36 11.39
N VAL A 279 8.58 -0.41 10.58
CA VAL A 279 8.64 -0.55 9.12
C VAL A 279 9.61 -1.67 8.73
N VAL A 280 10.79 -1.73 9.36
CA VAL A 280 11.76 -2.80 9.11
C VAL A 280 11.33 -4.13 9.74
N GLU A 281 10.66 -4.10 10.90
CA GLU A 281 10.08 -5.31 11.51
C GLU A 281 8.96 -5.92 10.65
N ALA A 282 8.09 -5.10 10.07
CA ALA A 282 7.08 -5.54 9.11
C ALA A 282 7.74 -6.18 7.88
N MET A 283 8.74 -5.52 7.27
CA MET A 283 9.51 -6.10 6.15
C MET A 283 10.17 -7.44 6.52
N ARG A 284 10.74 -7.58 7.74
CA ARG A 284 11.32 -8.83 8.24
C ARG A 284 10.28 -9.97 8.30
N LEU A 285 9.05 -9.66 8.68
CA LEU A 285 7.93 -10.62 8.70
C LEU A 285 7.37 -10.92 7.30
N GLY A 286 7.87 -10.26 6.24
CA GLY A 286 7.29 -10.32 4.90
C GLY A 286 5.94 -9.60 4.80
N VAL A 287 5.61 -8.76 5.77
CA VAL A 287 4.46 -7.86 5.73
C VAL A 287 4.89 -6.60 4.98
N VAL A 288 4.05 -6.15 4.06
CA VAL A 288 4.23 -4.85 3.38
C VAL A 288 3.93 -3.78 4.43
N PRO A 289 4.90 -2.94 4.85
CA PRO A 289 4.64 -2.00 5.91
C PRO A 289 3.55 -1.01 5.54
N ASP A 290 2.70 -0.74 6.53
CA ASP A 290 2.12 0.57 6.68
C ASP A 290 3.19 1.61 6.94
N GLU A 291 2.86 2.88 6.65
CA GLU A 291 3.82 3.97 6.42
C GLU A 291 4.68 3.74 5.14
N ALA A 292 5.14 4.81 4.50
CA ALA A 292 6.17 4.83 3.43
C ALA A 292 6.15 3.75 2.31
N VAL A 293 4.98 3.25 1.89
CA VAL A 293 4.78 2.39 0.71
C VAL A 293 5.47 2.93 -0.55
N ASP A 294 5.42 4.23 -0.78
CA ASP A 294 6.10 4.89 -1.93
C ASP A 294 7.62 4.72 -1.90
N ALA A 295 8.23 4.64 -0.71
CA ALA A 295 9.68 4.64 -0.55
C ALA A 295 10.34 3.38 -1.13
N TYR A 296 9.62 2.25 -1.18
CA TYR A 296 10.08 0.98 -1.74
C TYR A 296 9.29 0.50 -2.98
N THR A 297 8.32 1.27 -3.48
CA THR A 297 7.62 0.97 -4.74
C THR A 297 8.55 1.13 -5.95
N VAL A 298 8.61 0.10 -6.81
CA VAL A 298 9.48 0.02 -7.99
C VAL A 298 8.71 -0.46 -9.22
N GLY A 299 9.16 -0.12 -10.42
CA GLY A 299 8.59 -0.60 -11.69
C GLY A 299 7.13 -0.26 -11.96
N ARG A 300 6.57 0.77 -11.30
CA ARG A 300 5.14 1.16 -11.40
C ARG A 300 4.88 2.62 -11.73
N HIS A 301 5.88 3.34 -12.27
CA HIS A 301 5.78 4.79 -12.47
C HIS A 301 4.69 5.16 -13.48
N ASP A 302 4.58 4.42 -14.59
CA ASP A 302 3.61 4.69 -15.66
C ASP A 302 2.18 4.40 -15.21
N GLU A 303 1.95 3.32 -14.46
CA GLU A 303 0.63 2.96 -13.94
C GLU A 303 0.20 3.91 -12.82
N ILE A 304 1.14 4.36 -11.98
CA ILE A 304 0.92 5.42 -10.99
C ILE A 304 0.57 6.75 -11.67
N ALA A 305 1.27 7.13 -12.75
CA ALA A 305 0.98 8.36 -13.49
C ALA A 305 -0.45 8.34 -14.05
N ARG A 306 -0.83 7.27 -14.77
CA ARG A 306 -2.20 7.11 -15.32
C ARG A 306 -3.29 7.20 -14.25
N VAL A 307 -3.07 6.62 -13.07
CA VAL A 307 -4.07 6.70 -11.98
C VAL A 307 -4.10 8.08 -11.34
N ASN A 308 -2.99 8.83 -11.34
CA ASN A 308 -3.02 10.25 -10.94
C ASN A 308 -3.76 11.11 -11.97
N ASP A 309 -3.63 10.83 -13.27
CA ASP A 309 -4.45 11.49 -14.30
C ASP A 309 -5.94 11.19 -14.10
N ASP A 310 -6.30 9.93 -13.80
CA ASP A 310 -7.67 9.52 -13.46
C ASP A 310 -8.20 10.21 -12.19
N LEU A 311 -7.37 10.40 -11.16
CA LEU A 311 -7.73 11.14 -9.94
C LEU A 311 -7.95 12.63 -10.25
N GLN A 312 -7.10 13.26 -11.07
CA GLN A 312 -7.29 14.64 -11.50
C GLN A 312 -8.57 14.80 -12.34
N ALA A 313 -8.86 13.87 -13.26
CA ALA A 313 -10.12 13.84 -14.01
C ALA A 313 -11.34 13.71 -13.07
N LEU A 314 -11.24 12.89 -12.02
CA LEU A 314 -12.30 12.70 -11.03
C LEU A 314 -12.65 14.00 -10.29
N THR A 315 -11.67 14.86 -9.98
CA THR A 315 -11.95 16.20 -9.40
C THR A 315 -12.84 17.06 -10.30
N HIS A 316 -12.76 16.87 -11.63
CA HIS A 316 -13.60 17.56 -12.61
C HIS A 316 -14.95 16.87 -12.87
N GLY A 317 -15.19 15.71 -12.24
CA GLY A 317 -16.43 14.92 -12.37
C GLY A 317 -16.36 13.78 -13.39
N ALA A 318 -15.27 13.70 -14.16
CA ALA A 318 -15.02 12.59 -15.07
C ALA A 318 -14.56 11.36 -14.26
N GLY A 319 -15.49 10.43 -14.02
CA GLY A 319 -15.16 9.13 -13.44
C GLY A 319 -14.53 8.19 -14.45
N ASN A 320 -13.83 7.17 -13.94
CA ASN A 320 -13.17 6.16 -14.77
C ASN A 320 -13.22 4.78 -14.12
N LEU A 321 -13.03 3.72 -14.91
CA LEU A 321 -12.87 2.36 -14.43
C LEU A 321 -11.58 1.78 -14.98
N ARG A 322 -10.76 1.18 -14.12
CA ARG A 322 -9.54 0.46 -14.51
C ARG A 322 -9.56 -0.99 -14.04
N VAL A 323 -9.06 -1.90 -14.87
CA VAL A 323 -8.86 -3.32 -14.54
C VAL A 323 -7.37 -3.64 -14.60
N LEU A 324 -6.74 -3.81 -13.44
CA LEU A 324 -5.33 -4.13 -13.27
C LEU A 324 -5.13 -5.66 -13.39
N LEU A 325 -4.60 -6.08 -14.53
CA LEU A 325 -4.29 -7.48 -14.85
C LEU A 325 -2.83 -7.78 -14.52
N ALA A 326 -2.56 -8.82 -13.72
CA ALA A 326 -1.17 -9.24 -13.45
C ALA A 326 -1.08 -10.67 -12.90
N ASP A 327 0.06 -11.33 -13.06
CA ASP A 327 0.30 -12.63 -12.41
C ASP A 327 0.29 -12.56 -10.87
N TYR A 328 0.24 -13.74 -10.23
CA TYR A 328 0.45 -13.86 -8.79
C TYR A 328 1.85 -13.36 -8.40
N GLY A 329 1.91 -12.46 -7.41
CA GLY A 329 3.18 -11.89 -6.91
C GLY A 329 3.67 -10.63 -7.63
N ALA A 330 3.03 -10.22 -8.74
CA ALA A 330 3.42 -9.02 -9.52
C ALA A 330 3.17 -7.66 -8.80
N GLY A 331 2.54 -7.67 -7.61
CA GLY A 331 2.36 -6.49 -6.77
C GLY A 331 0.98 -5.81 -6.83
N LYS A 332 -0.06 -6.46 -7.36
CA LYS A 332 -1.44 -5.92 -7.46
C LYS A 332 -1.96 -5.24 -6.16
N THR A 333 -2.03 -6.02 -5.08
CA THR A 333 -2.43 -5.58 -3.73
C THR A 333 -1.58 -4.43 -3.18
N HIS A 334 -0.32 -4.33 -3.61
CA HIS A 334 0.62 -3.26 -3.25
C HIS A 334 0.37 -2.00 -4.09
N LEU A 335 0.09 -2.13 -5.39
CA LEU A 335 -0.28 -0.99 -6.25
C LEU A 335 -1.61 -0.37 -5.80
N LEU A 336 -2.61 -1.18 -5.44
CA LEU A 336 -3.84 -0.65 -4.83
C LEU A 336 -3.58 0.12 -3.53
N GLU A 337 -2.58 -0.29 -2.73
CA GLU A 337 -2.18 0.41 -1.50
C GLU A 337 -1.47 1.75 -1.79
N VAL A 338 -0.60 1.80 -2.81
CA VAL A 338 -0.01 3.06 -3.30
C VAL A 338 -1.12 4.04 -3.72
N ILE A 339 -2.07 3.55 -4.53
CA ILE A 339 -3.18 4.34 -5.07
C ILE A 339 -4.08 4.86 -3.95
N ALA A 340 -4.40 4.03 -2.95
CA ALA A 340 -5.17 4.43 -1.77
C ALA A 340 -4.52 5.63 -1.07
N ARG A 341 -3.19 5.62 -0.88
CA ARG A 341 -2.47 6.71 -0.20
C ARG A 341 -2.41 7.98 -1.03
N GLN A 342 -2.19 7.86 -2.33
CA GLN A 342 -2.16 9.02 -3.23
C GLN A 342 -3.53 9.69 -3.30
N ALA A 343 -4.61 8.90 -3.35
CA ALA A 343 -5.98 9.41 -3.26
C ALA A 343 -6.25 10.09 -1.90
N LEU A 344 -5.91 9.46 -0.77
CA LEU A 344 -6.07 10.07 0.56
C LEU A 344 -5.28 11.38 0.70
N ALA A 345 -4.04 11.42 0.20
CA ALA A 345 -3.20 12.63 0.20
C ALA A 345 -3.77 13.75 -0.71
N GLN A 346 -4.53 13.40 -1.74
CA GLN A 346 -5.29 14.31 -2.60
C GLN A 346 -6.71 14.60 -2.06
N ASN A 347 -6.97 14.35 -0.77
CA ASN A 347 -8.25 14.63 -0.10
C ASN A 347 -9.46 13.81 -0.63
N PHE A 348 -9.23 12.63 -1.21
CA PHE A 348 -10.29 11.68 -1.55
C PHE A 348 -10.61 10.74 -0.39
N LEU A 349 -11.89 10.37 -0.24
CA LEU A 349 -12.27 9.19 0.52
C LEU A 349 -11.87 7.93 -0.27
N VAL A 350 -11.42 6.90 0.42
CA VAL A 350 -11.05 5.62 -0.21
C VAL A 350 -11.80 4.48 0.46
N ALA A 351 -12.48 3.66 -0.33
CA ALA A 351 -13.10 2.42 0.13
C ALA A 351 -12.46 1.22 -0.57
N ARG A 352 -11.89 0.30 0.21
CA ARG A 352 -11.27 -0.93 -0.28
C ARG A 352 -12.14 -2.14 0.03
N VAL A 353 -12.11 -3.17 -0.81
CA VAL A 353 -12.71 -4.47 -0.49
C VAL A 353 -11.91 -5.59 -1.15
N VAL A 354 -11.68 -6.68 -0.41
CA VAL A 354 -11.16 -7.93 -0.97
C VAL A 354 -12.36 -8.80 -1.31
N LEU A 355 -12.55 -9.11 -2.59
CA LEU A 355 -13.62 -10.01 -3.03
C LEU A 355 -13.31 -11.44 -2.60
N ASP A 356 -14.33 -12.22 -2.25
CA ASP A 356 -14.18 -13.63 -1.86
C ASP A 356 -15.46 -14.44 -2.12
N ALA A 357 -15.48 -15.74 -1.80
CA ALA A 357 -16.68 -16.56 -1.96
C ALA A 357 -17.66 -16.51 -0.77
N ARG A 358 -17.40 -15.71 0.28
CA ARG A 358 -18.08 -15.82 1.59
C ARG A 358 -18.49 -14.47 2.18
N ALA A 359 -17.52 -13.67 2.61
CA ALA A 359 -17.75 -12.40 3.30
C ALA A 359 -18.18 -11.28 2.35
N CYS A 360 -17.50 -11.17 1.19
CA CYS A 360 -17.63 -10.11 0.20
C CYS A 360 -17.81 -10.71 -1.20
N SER A 361 -18.79 -11.62 -1.34
CA SER A 361 -19.10 -12.27 -2.61
C SER A 361 -19.72 -11.30 -3.61
N PRO A 362 -19.16 -11.13 -4.83
CA PRO A 362 -19.71 -10.20 -5.81
C PRO A 362 -21.09 -10.62 -6.35
N GLY A 363 -21.49 -11.89 -6.20
CA GLY A 363 -22.87 -12.33 -6.42
C GLY A 363 -23.89 -11.84 -5.36
N ASN A 364 -23.43 -11.15 -4.31
CA ASN A 364 -24.24 -10.58 -3.24
C ASN A 364 -23.87 -9.09 -3.05
N PRO A 365 -24.40 -8.18 -3.89
CA PRO A 365 -24.01 -6.76 -3.93
C PRO A 365 -24.04 -6.04 -2.58
N GLY A 366 -24.99 -6.36 -1.70
CA GLY A 366 -25.10 -5.75 -0.38
C GLY A 366 -23.92 -6.06 0.54
N ARG A 367 -23.30 -7.23 0.40
CA ARG A 367 -22.08 -7.59 1.15
C ARG A 367 -20.86 -6.84 0.66
N VAL A 368 -20.74 -6.64 -0.65
CA VAL A 368 -19.64 -5.87 -1.24
C VAL A 368 -19.76 -4.40 -0.83
N TYR A 369 -20.95 -3.82 -0.91
CA TYR A 369 -21.22 -2.47 -0.40
C TYR A 369 -20.85 -2.35 1.09
N ARG A 370 -21.34 -3.25 1.95
CA ARG A 370 -20.99 -3.26 3.37
C ARG A 370 -19.47 -3.38 3.59
N GLY A 371 -18.79 -4.23 2.82
CA GLY A 371 -17.33 -4.39 2.88
C GLY A 371 -16.57 -3.11 2.54
N LEU A 372 -17.02 -2.39 1.50
CA LEU A 372 -16.48 -1.07 1.12
C LEU A 372 -16.70 -0.02 2.23
N ILE A 373 -17.90 0.06 2.81
CA ILE A 373 -18.20 1.02 3.89
C ILE A 373 -17.47 0.67 5.20
N ASP A 374 -17.30 -0.62 5.50
CA ASP A 374 -16.55 -1.10 6.67
C ASP A 374 -15.04 -0.81 6.57
N GLN A 375 -14.51 -0.63 5.35
CA GLN A 375 -13.13 -0.23 5.04
C GLN A 375 -13.07 1.19 4.41
N LEU A 376 -14.02 2.06 4.73
CA LEU A 376 -14.00 3.46 4.30
C LEU A 376 -13.00 4.25 5.14
N THR A 377 -11.99 4.80 4.48
CA THR A 377 -10.90 5.58 5.06
C THR A 377 -11.01 7.05 4.68
N TYR A 378 -10.78 7.92 5.68
CA TYR A 378 -10.84 9.37 5.56
C TYR A 378 -9.42 9.99 5.57
N PRO A 379 -9.14 11.02 4.74
CA PRO A 379 -7.85 11.70 4.68
C PRO A 379 -7.28 12.17 6.03
N GLU A 380 -8.14 12.62 6.94
CA GLU A 380 -7.76 13.14 8.25
C GLU A 380 -7.26 12.04 9.20
N HIS A 381 -7.72 10.80 9.01
CA HIS A 381 -7.49 9.69 9.94
C HIS A 381 -7.21 8.38 9.18
N PRO A 382 -6.12 8.30 8.38
CA PRO A 382 -5.85 7.17 7.50
C PRO A 382 -5.58 5.85 8.24
N GLY A 383 -5.25 5.90 9.54
CA GLY A 383 -5.03 4.74 10.40
C GLY A 383 -6.12 4.48 11.45
N ALA A 384 -7.26 5.18 11.39
CA ALA A 384 -8.35 4.95 12.35
C ALA A 384 -9.14 3.67 12.01
N ALA A 385 -9.60 2.98 13.06
CA ALA A 385 -10.52 1.85 12.92
C ALA A 385 -11.89 2.30 12.33
N ARG A 386 -12.63 1.35 11.74
CA ARG A 386 -13.96 1.49 11.10
C ARG A 386 -14.72 2.78 11.49
N GLN A 387 -14.64 3.79 10.63
CA GLN A 387 -15.28 5.10 10.82
C GLN A 387 -16.71 5.15 10.26
N GLY A 388 -17.01 4.35 9.23
CA GLY A 388 -18.34 4.28 8.62
C GLY A 388 -18.75 5.61 7.95
N LEU A 389 -20.06 5.85 7.86
CA LEU A 389 -20.59 7.05 7.19
C LEU A 389 -20.79 8.27 8.12
N THR A 390 -20.61 8.10 9.44
CA THR A 390 -20.88 9.16 10.43
C THR A 390 -20.07 10.45 10.19
N PRO A 391 -18.72 10.42 9.99
CA PRO A 391 -17.96 11.66 9.80
C PRO A 391 -18.35 12.42 8.53
N LEU A 392 -18.65 11.68 7.44
CA LEU A 392 -19.17 12.27 6.21
C LEU A 392 -20.53 12.95 6.44
N PHE A 393 -21.43 12.33 7.21
CA PHE A 393 -22.74 12.90 7.48
C PHE A 393 -22.66 14.15 8.35
N GLU A 394 -21.83 14.15 9.39
CA GLU A 394 -21.59 15.32 10.25
C GLU A 394 -21.07 16.52 9.45
N ARG A 395 -20.09 16.28 8.55
CA ARG A 395 -19.54 17.31 7.67
C ARG A 395 -20.53 17.76 6.59
N ALA A 396 -21.31 16.84 6.03
CA ALA A 396 -22.32 17.17 5.02
C ALA A 396 -23.46 18.04 5.58
N LEU A 397 -23.90 17.85 6.83
CA LEU A 397 -24.91 18.72 7.45
C LEU A 397 -24.45 20.17 7.61
N GLN A 398 -23.15 20.40 7.71
CA GLN A 398 -22.52 21.73 7.79
C GLN A 398 -22.35 22.40 6.41
N SER A 399 -22.44 21.65 5.30
CA SER A 399 -22.26 22.18 3.94
C SER A 399 -23.59 22.63 3.31
N PRO A 400 -23.75 23.92 2.97
CA PRO A 400 -24.94 24.41 2.27
C PRO A 400 -25.19 23.71 0.91
N GLN A 401 -24.11 23.31 0.21
CA GLN A 401 -24.21 22.62 -1.08
C GLN A 401 -24.82 21.22 -0.91
N ALA A 402 -24.37 20.47 0.09
CA ALA A 402 -24.90 19.14 0.40
C ALA A 402 -26.37 19.24 0.86
N ARG A 403 -26.70 20.21 1.73
CA ARG A 403 -28.08 20.44 2.16
C ARG A 403 -29.03 20.70 0.98
N ALA A 404 -28.61 21.53 0.03
CA ALA A 404 -29.38 21.84 -1.16
C ALA A 404 -29.52 20.61 -2.08
N ARG A 405 -28.42 19.97 -2.49
CA ARG A 405 -28.45 18.85 -3.45
C ARG A 405 -29.18 17.62 -2.91
N PHE A 406 -29.05 17.33 -1.62
CA PHE A 406 -29.76 16.23 -0.97
C PHE A 406 -31.16 16.65 -0.45
N ALA A 407 -31.64 17.85 -0.77
CA ALA A 407 -32.97 18.35 -0.44
C ALA A 407 -33.32 18.21 1.06
N LEU A 408 -32.36 18.55 1.95
CA LEU A 408 -32.57 18.43 3.37
C LEU A 408 -33.56 19.50 3.84
N PRO A 409 -34.69 19.13 4.49
CA PRO A 409 -35.66 20.11 4.96
C PRO A 409 -35.03 20.98 6.06
N PRO A 410 -35.53 22.19 6.31
CA PRO A 410 -35.19 22.93 7.51
C PRO A 410 -35.59 22.12 8.75
N LEU A 411 -34.87 22.36 9.86
CA LEU A 411 -35.24 21.81 11.16
C LEU A 411 -36.63 22.32 11.55
N PRO A 412 -37.52 21.45 12.06
CA PRO A 412 -38.86 21.86 12.47
C PRO A 412 -38.76 22.85 13.65
N GLY A 413 -39.23 24.07 13.45
CA GLY A 413 -39.48 25.02 14.54
C GLY A 413 -40.56 24.50 15.50
N PRO A 414 -40.75 25.14 16.66
CA PRO A 414 -41.72 24.69 17.67
C PRO A 414 -43.15 24.58 17.11
N ASP A 415 -43.55 25.52 16.23
CA ASP A 415 -44.93 25.69 15.74
C ASP A 415 -45.04 25.72 14.20
N GLN A 416 -44.07 25.18 13.45
CA GLN A 416 -44.10 25.21 11.97
C GLN A 416 -44.66 23.93 11.34
N ASP A 417 -45.77 24.08 10.62
CA ASP A 417 -46.26 23.07 9.68
C ASP A 417 -45.23 22.82 8.57
N CYS A 418 -44.91 21.56 8.34
CA CYS A 418 -43.86 21.17 7.42
C CYS A 418 -44.34 21.23 5.96
N GLY A 419 -43.83 22.22 5.21
CA GLY A 419 -44.13 22.43 3.79
C GLY A 419 -43.83 21.23 2.87
N GLU A 420 -44.14 21.39 1.59
CA GLU A 420 -43.99 20.33 0.60
C GLU A 420 -42.55 19.83 0.46
N LEU A 421 -42.40 18.50 0.38
CA LEU A 421 -41.12 17.84 0.14
C LEU A 421 -40.54 18.39 -1.17
N PRO A 422 -39.26 18.82 -1.23
CA PRO A 422 -38.67 19.18 -2.51
C PRO A 422 -38.62 17.95 -3.43
N THR A 423 -39.23 18.12 -4.61
CA THR A 423 -38.90 17.61 -5.97
C THR A 423 -38.28 16.21 -6.17
N PRO A 424 -38.50 15.58 -7.35
CA PRO A 424 -38.05 14.22 -7.65
C PRO A 424 -36.52 14.00 -7.76
N GLU A 425 -35.68 15.01 -7.53
CA GLU A 425 -34.22 14.98 -7.72
C GLU A 425 -33.43 14.52 -6.46
N ALA A 426 -34.10 14.38 -5.31
CA ALA A 426 -33.46 14.02 -4.05
C ALA A 426 -32.98 12.56 -4.01
N HIS A 427 -31.79 12.30 -3.47
CA HIS A 427 -31.24 10.94 -3.37
C HIS A 427 -32.08 10.02 -2.47
N LEU A 428 -32.65 8.94 -3.03
CA LEU A 428 -33.66 8.11 -2.37
C LEU A 428 -33.27 7.62 -0.95
N TYR A 429 -32.03 7.12 -0.81
CA TYR A 429 -31.50 6.61 0.47
C TYR A 429 -30.80 7.68 1.32
N LEU A 430 -29.79 8.36 0.79
CA LEU A 430 -28.98 9.33 1.54
C LEU A 430 -29.76 10.56 2.02
N SER A 431 -30.69 11.13 1.22
CA SER A 431 -31.53 12.23 1.70
C SER A 431 -32.44 11.80 2.86
N CYS A 432 -32.90 10.56 2.86
CA CYS A 432 -33.65 9.97 3.98
C CYS A 432 -32.73 9.80 5.21
N ALA A 433 -31.54 9.24 5.02
CA ALA A 433 -30.56 9.02 6.08
C ALA A 433 -30.12 10.33 6.74
N LEU A 434 -29.69 11.33 5.97
CA LEU A 434 -29.26 12.65 6.44
C LEU A 434 -30.38 13.41 7.18
N THR A 435 -31.60 13.41 6.64
CA THR A 435 -32.76 14.08 7.28
C THR A 435 -33.05 13.50 8.68
N HIS A 436 -32.96 12.18 8.84
CA HIS A 436 -33.20 11.53 10.12
C HIS A 436 -31.99 11.59 11.06
N PHE A 437 -30.76 11.55 10.51
CA PHE A 437 -29.51 11.72 11.26
C PHE A 437 -29.46 13.09 11.95
N GLU A 438 -29.74 14.16 11.20
CA GLU A 438 -29.82 15.52 11.75
C GLU A 438 -30.85 15.62 12.89
N ARG A 439 -32.05 15.07 12.70
CA ARG A 439 -33.10 15.08 13.75
C ARG A 439 -32.69 14.34 15.01
N LEU A 440 -31.94 13.24 14.87
CA LEU A 440 -31.46 12.45 16.00
C LEU A 440 -30.28 13.10 16.72
N GLN A 441 -29.58 14.07 16.10
CA GLN A 441 -28.66 14.96 16.82
C GLN A 441 -29.41 15.97 17.70
N HIS A 442 -30.58 16.47 17.26
CA HIS A 442 -31.40 17.41 18.04
C HIS A 442 -32.36 16.75 19.05
N THR A 443 -32.81 15.52 18.79
CA THR A 443 -33.62 14.70 19.69
C THR A 443 -32.87 13.38 19.94
N PRO A 444 -31.96 13.33 20.93
CA PRO A 444 -31.05 12.21 21.10
C PRO A 444 -31.75 10.90 21.45
N ASP A 445 -31.77 9.97 20.50
CA ASP A 445 -32.07 8.55 20.69
C ASP A 445 -30.89 7.74 20.13
N PRO A 446 -29.83 7.49 20.92
CA PRO A 446 -28.63 6.80 20.44
C PRO A 446 -28.90 5.39 19.89
N PRO A 447 -29.79 4.56 20.48
CA PRO A 447 -30.21 3.29 19.88
C PRO A 447 -30.86 3.44 18.50
N LEU A 448 -31.70 4.45 18.29
CA LEU A 448 -32.32 4.71 16.97
C LEU A 448 -31.31 5.27 15.96
N LEU A 449 -30.34 6.07 16.42
CA LEU A 449 -29.24 6.59 15.61
C LEU A 449 -28.31 5.46 15.13
N ASP A 450 -27.87 4.56 16.01
CA ASP A 450 -27.13 3.35 15.61
C ASP A 450 -27.96 2.52 14.62
N ARG A 451 -29.26 2.33 14.89
CA ARG A 451 -30.16 1.59 13.99
C ARG A 451 -30.26 2.24 12.59
N LEU A 452 -30.25 3.57 12.51
CA LEU A 452 -30.26 4.32 11.26
C LEU A 452 -28.93 4.19 10.51
N MET A 453 -27.80 4.39 11.20
CA MET A 453 -26.47 4.29 10.58
C MET A 453 -26.19 2.88 10.07
N ARG A 454 -26.47 1.86 10.88
CA ARG A 454 -26.36 0.46 10.46
C ARG A 454 -27.20 0.14 9.22
N TRP A 455 -28.40 0.73 9.07
CA TRP A 455 -29.21 0.56 7.86
C TRP A 455 -28.50 1.14 6.63
N VAL A 456 -28.09 2.42 6.65
CA VAL A 456 -27.47 3.07 5.48
C VAL A 456 -26.09 2.50 5.15
N GLU A 457 -25.35 1.99 6.15
CA GLU A 457 -24.09 1.26 5.97
C GLU A 457 -24.26 -0.18 5.45
N GLY A 458 -25.50 -0.65 5.23
CA GLY A 458 -25.78 -2.00 4.73
C GLY A 458 -25.46 -3.12 5.71
N GLN A 459 -25.37 -2.82 7.01
CA GLN A 459 -25.18 -3.82 8.05
C GLN A 459 -26.41 -4.74 8.15
N PRO A 460 -26.26 -5.98 8.66
CA PRO A 460 -27.39 -6.85 8.92
C PRO A 460 -28.33 -6.22 9.96
N MET A 461 -29.59 -6.03 9.57
CA MET A 461 -30.64 -5.42 10.37
C MET A 461 -31.85 -6.35 10.51
N GLY A 462 -32.67 -6.07 11.54
CA GLY A 462 -34.01 -6.61 11.66
C GLY A 462 -34.97 -6.06 10.58
N ARG A 463 -36.27 -6.06 10.86
CA ARG A 463 -37.25 -5.57 9.88
C ARG A 463 -37.10 -4.06 9.66
N ASN A 464 -36.90 -3.65 8.41
CA ASN A 464 -36.81 -2.23 8.04
C ASN A 464 -38.10 -1.43 8.38
N ARG A 465 -39.25 -2.13 8.45
CA ARG A 465 -40.53 -1.54 8.88
C ARG A 465 -40.48 -1.00 10.31
N ASP A 466 -39.76 -1.63 11.24
CA ASP A 466 -39.69 -1.13 12.62
C ASP A 466 -38.75 0.08 12.75
N LEU A 467 -37.73 0.21 11.87
CA LEU A 467 -36.93 1.43 11.75
C LEU A 467 -37.79 2.57 11.18
N ASP A 468 -38.50 2.34 10.08
CA ASP A 468 -39.44 3.32 9.49
C ASP A 468 -40.50 3.76 10.51
N GLN A 469 -41.08 2.82 11.28
CA GLN A 469 -42.07 3.11 12.31
C GLN A 469 -41.49 3.90 13.50
N ALA A 470 -40.24 3.66 13.90
CA ALA A 470 -39.58 4.43 14.94
C ALA A 470 -39.31 5.87 14.48
N LEU A 471 -38.75 6.03 13.27
CA LEU A 471 -38.44 7.35 12.70
C LEU A 471 -39.70 8.20 12.42
N ARG A 472 -40.84 7.58 12.09
CA ARG A 472 -42.15 8.27 11.98
C ARG A 472 -42.62 8.96 13.26
N ARG A 473 -42.04 8.63 14.43
CA ARG A 473 -42.38 9.27 15.72
C ARG A 473 -41.59 10.54 15.97
N LEU A 474 -40.52 10.80 15.20
CA LEU A 474 -39.75 12.04 15.28
C LEU A 474 -40.56 13.20 14.71
N LYS A 475 -40.38 14.40 15.27
CA LYS A 475 -41.01 15.61 14.73
C LYS A 475 -40.49 15.94 13.32
N GLY A 476 -41.34 16.56 12.52
CA GLY A 476 -41.02 17.00 11.16
C GLY A 476 -41.40 15.99 10.06
N LYS A 477 -41.29 16.40 8.80
CA LYS A 477 -41.76 15.61 7.64
C LYS A 477 -41.03 14.27 7.51
N HIS A 478 -41.75 13.14 7.55
CA HIS A 478 -41.13 11.81 7.42
C HIS A 478 -40.63 11.53 6.01
N ARG A 479 -39.40 11.02 5.87
CA ARG A 479 -38.89 10.39 4.65
C ARG A 479 -38.90 8.86 4.84
N THR A 480 -39.49 8.14 3.89
CA THR A 480 -39.66 6.68 3.95
C THR A 480 -38.33 5.94 3.90
N VAL A 481 -38.14 4.96 4.79
CA VAL A 481 -36.97 4.07 4.79
C VAL A 481 -37.16 2.96 3.75
N TYR A 482 -36.43 3.05 2.64
CA TYR A 482 -36.44 2.01 1.62
C TYR A 482 -35.61 0.79 2.04
N SER A 483 -36.02 -0.37 1.54
CA SER A 483 -35.37 -1.62 1.92
C SER A 483 -34.06 -1.81 1.15
N LEU A 484 -32.95 -1.95 1.88
CA LEU A 484 -31.71 -2.51 1.35
C LEU A 484 -31.78 -4.03 1.51
N LYS A 485 -31.59 -4.76 0.41
CA LYS A 485 -31.82 -6.21 0.33
C LYS A 485 -30.51 -6.91 -0.08
N ASP A 486 -30.03 -7.85 0.73
CA ASP A 486 -28.88 -8.72 0.37
C ASP A 486 -29.27 -9.83 -0.62
N TYR A 487 -30.05 -9.50 -1.66
CA TYR A 487 -30.45 -10.46 -2.69
C TYR A 487 -30.19 -9.96 -4.12
N ARG A 488 -30.16 -10.90 -5.04
CA ARG A 488 -29.07 -10.96 -6.03
C ARG A 488 -29.15 -10.04 -7.27
N PRO A 489 -30.31 -9.55 -7.77
CA PRO A 489 -30.36 -8.61 -8.90
C PRO A 489 -30.30 -7.13 -8.49
N TRP A 490 -29.90 -6.78 -7.26
CA TRP A 490 -30.05 -5.40 -6.72
C TRP A 490 -28.78 -4.56 -6.80
N ALA A 491 -27.82 -4.95 -7.65
CA ALA A 491 -26.54 -4.27 -7.84
C ALA A 491 -26.66 -2.76 -8.11
N ARG A 492 -27.64 -2.37 -8.94
CA ARG A 492 -27.90 -0.97 -9.33
C ARG A 492 -28.18 -0.04 -8.14
N ILE A 493 -28.82 -0.54 -7.07
CA ILE A 493 -29.10 0.25 -5.86
C ILE A 493 -27.82 0.56 -5.08
N TYR A 494 -26.86 -0.36 -5.09
CA TYR A 494 -25.57 -0.17 -4.43
C TYR A 494 -24.63 0.72 -5.24
N ALA A 495 -24.67 0.65 -6.57
CA ALA A 495 -24.02 1.62 -7.45
C ALA A 495 -24.59 3.05 -7.29
N TYR A 496 -25.92 3.16 -7.19
CA TYR A 496 -26.62 4.42 -6.89
C TYR A 496 -26.21 4.99 -5.53
N LEU A 497 -26.16 4.16 -4.48
CA LEU A 497 -25.65 4.54 -3.16
C LEU A 497 -24.20 5.05 -3.21
N LEU A 498 -23.28 4.33 -3.85
CA LEU A 498 -21.87 4.70 -3.90
C LEU A 498 -21.63 5.98 -4.71
N SER A 499 -22.33 6.16 -5.83
CA SER A 499 -22.31 7.43 -6.57
C SER A 499 -22.96 8.57 -5.77
N GLY A 500 -23.99 8.29 -4.99
CA GLY A 500 -24.53 9.22 -4.00
C GLY A 500 -23.51 9.63 -2.93
N ILE A 501 -22.76 8.67 -2.37
CA ILE A 501 -21.73 8.93 -1.35
C ILE A 501 -20.58 9.75 -1.95
N HIS A 502 -20.18 9.50 -3.21
CA HIS A 502 -19.21 10.33 -3.93
C HIS A 502 -19.68 11.78 -4.05
N VAL A 503 -20.91 12.01 -4.53
CA VAL A 503 -21.48 13.36 -4.67
C VAL A 503 -21.57 14.05 -3.30
N LEU A 504 -21.99 13.31 -2.26
CA LEU A 504 -22.05 13.79 -0.89
C LEU A 504 -20.67 14.17 -0.34
N ALA A 505 -19.64 13.36 -0.62
CA ALA A 505 -18.26 13.62 -0.23
C ALA A 505 -17.73 14.90 -0.88
N ARG A 506 -18.01 15.10 -2.18
CA ARG A 506 -17.67 16.34 -2.90
C ARG A 506 -18.34 17.56 -2.28
N ASP A 507 -19.64 17.49 -2.04
CA ASP A 507 -20.37 18.60 -1.42
C ASP A 507 -19.96 18.84 0.04
N ALA A 508 -19.45 17.83 0.75
CA ALA A 508 -18.85 17.97 2.08
C ALA A 508 -17.41 18.53 2.06
N GLY A 509 -16.81 18.76 0.88
CA GLY A 509 -15.46 19.33 0.75
C GLY A 509 -14.32 18.30 0.68
N TYR A 510 -14.62 17.04 0.35
CA TYR A 510 -13.63 16.07 -0.12
C TYR A 510 -13.47 16.17 -1.64
N ALA A 511 -12.37 15.64 -2.21
CA ALA A 511 -12.18 15.59 -3.66
C ALA A 511 -13.14 14.57 -4.34
N GLY A 512 -13.61 13.57 -3.59
CA GLY A 512 -14.57 12.55 -4.03
C GLY A 512 -14.40 11.23 -3.28
N LEU A 513 -14.85 10.14 -3.91
CA LEU A 513 -14.70 8.76 -3.44
C LEU A 513 -14.04 7.89 -4.52
N VAL A 514 -13.05 7.09 -4.11
CA VAL A 514 -12.34 6.08 -4.92
C VAL A 514 -12.66 4.68 -4.38
N LEU A 515 -12.96 3.74 -5.29
CA LEU A 515 -13.30 2.35 -4.97
C LEU A 515 -12.20 1.39 -5.43
N LEU A 516 -11.70 0.55 -4.53
CA LEU A 516 -10.62 -0.42 -4.79
C LEU A 516 -11.10 -1.85 -4.53
N PHE A 517 -11.17 -2.67 -5.57
CA PHE A 517 -11.57 -4.08 -5.50
C PHE A 517 -10.35 -4.98 -5.72
N ASP A 518 -9.98 -5.76 -4.70
CA ASP A 518 -8.86 -6.71 -4.74
C ASP A 518 -9.38 -8.15 -4.93
N GLU A 519 -8.55 -9.04 -5.49
CA GLU A 519 -8.83 -10.46 -5.73
C GLU A 519 -10.11 -10.75 -6.57
N ALA A 520 -10.37 -9.95 -7.61
CA ALA A 520 -11.58 -10.12 -8.43
C ALA A 520 -11.62 -11.43 -9.24
N GLU A 521 -10.48 -12.12 -9.44
CA GLU A 521 -10.43 -13.47 -10.05
C GLU A 521 -11.24 -14.53 -9.27
N ARG A 522 -11.55 -14.27 -7.99
CA ARG A 522 -12.39 -15.18 -7.19
C ARG A 522 -13.83 -15.28 -7.68
N PHE A 523 -14.22 -14.44 -8.65
CA PHE A 523 -15.37 -14.65 -9.53
C PHE A 523 -15.43 -16.08 -10.10
N ALA A 524 -14.29 -16.63 -10.56
CA ALA A 524 -14.22 -17.96 -11.17
C ALA A 524 -14.57 -19.11 -10.20
N LEU A 525 -14.53 -18.86 -8.88
CA LEU A 525 -14.88 -19.84 -7.84
C LEU A 525 -16.39 -19.87 -7.52
N LEU A 526 -17.19 -19.01 -8.15
CA LEU A 526 -18.63 -18.90 -7.89
C LEU A 526 -19.45 -19.90 -8.72
N SER A 527 -20.62 -20.29 -8.20
CA SER A 527 -21.62 -21.03 -8.98
C SER A 527 -22.11 -20.21 -10.18
N SER A 528 -22.64 -20.86 -11.21
CA SER A 528 -23.08 -20.16 -12.44
C SER A 528 -24.09 -19.05 -12.18
N GLU A 529 -25.03 -19.27 -11.26
CA GLU A 529 -25.99 -18.25 -10.82
C GLU A 529 -25.30 -17.06 -10.13
N ASN A 530 -24.36 -17.31 -9.20
CA ASN A 530 -23.63 -16.23 -8.52
C ASN A 530 -22.66 -15.49 -9.45
N ARG A 531 -22.14 -16.13 -10.51
CA ARG A 531 -21.36 -15.46 -11.56
C ARG A 531 -22.23 -14.46 -12.33
N GLU A 532 -23.42 -14.85 -12.78
CA GLU A 532 -24.36 -13.94 -13.45
C GLU A 532 -24.68 -12.70 -12.58
N HIS A 533 -24.88 -12.89 -11.27
CA HIS A 533 -25.09 -11.78 -10.34
C HIS A 533 -23.84 -10.91 -10.10
N ALA A 534 -22.65 -11.50 -10.16
CA ALA A 534 -21.39 -10.77 -10.09
C ALA A 534 -21.12 -9.97 -11.38
N THR A 535 -21.45 -10.49 -12.57
CA THR A 535 -21.42 -9.71 -13.81
C THR A 535 -22.36 -8.51 -13.74
N ASN A 536 -23.57 -8.70 -13.21
CA ASN A 536 -24.51 -7.58 -12.95
C ASN A 536 -23.93 -6.56 -11.95
N LEU A 537 -23.12 -6.98 -10.97
CA LEU A 537 -22.40 -6.06 -10.08
C LEU A 537 -21.33 -5.26 -10.83
N PHE A 538 -20.50 -5.91 -11.64
CA PHE A 538 -19.46 -5.24 -12.42
C PHE A 538 -20.05 -4.24 -13.41
N LYS A 539 -21.10 -4.62 -14.17
CA LYS A 539 -21.85 -3.70 -15.03
C LYS A 539 -22.40 -2.51 -14.23
N ALA A 540 -23.02 -2.73 -13.07
CA ALA A 540 -23.56 -1.64 -12.26
C ALA A 540 -22.47 -0.66 -11.75
N MET A 541 -21.30 -1.18 -11.36
CA MET A 541 -20.15 -0.34 -10.97
C MET A 541 -19.57 0.43 -12.15
N ALA A 542 -19.51 -0.17 -13.34
CA ALA A 542 -19.08 0.50 -14.56
C ALA A 542 -20.02 1.65 -14.97
N ALA A 543 -21.34 1.42 -14.93
CA ALA A 543 -22.34 2.46 -15.21
C ALA A 543 -22.28 3.63 -14.20
N ALA A 544 -21.93 3.38 -12.94
CA ALA A 544 -21.66 4.45 -11.98
C ALA A 544 -20.33 5.16 -12.24
N SER A 545 -19.29 4.44 -12.68
CA SER A 545 -17.93 4.95 -12.87
C SER A 545 -17.77 5.74 -14.16
N LEU A 546 -18.03 5.13 -15.31
CA LEU A 546 -17.89 5.71 -16.65
C LEU A 546 -19.13 6.53 -17.02
N GLY A 547 -20.30 5.90 -16.94
CA GLY A 547 -21.60 6.45 -17.33
C GLY A 547 -22.34 5.46 -18.20
N ALA A 548 -23.62 5.71 -18.48
CA ALA A 548 -24.40 4.82 -19.35
C ALA A 548 -23.88 4.82 -20.79
N ASP A 549 -23.44 5.99 -21.30
CA ASP A 549 -23.06 6.18 -22.70
C ASP A 549 -21.62 5.73 -23.03
N ALA A 550 -20.83 5.42 -22.00
CA ALA A 550 -19.42 5.04 -22.10
C ALA A 550 -19.12 3.59 -21.67
N ALA A 551 -20.16 2.85 -21.27
CA ALA A 551 -20.04 1.43 -20.92
C ALA A 551 -20.36 0.54 -22.14
N PRO A 552 -19.73 -0.65 -22.28
CA PRO A 552 -19.90 -1.52 -23.45
C PRO A 552 -21.20 -2.36 -23.42
N PHE A 553 -22.25 -1.90 -22.75
CA PHE A 553 -23.52 -2.62 -22.56
C PHE A 553 -24.70 -1.63 -22.48
N GLU A 554 -25.91 -2.07 -22.84
CA GLU A 554 -27.09 -1.20 -22.84
C GLU A 554 -27.70 -1.06 -21.43
N GLN A 555 -28.44 0.03 -21.14
CA GLN A 555 -29.07 0.18 -19.81
C GLN A 555 -30.03 -0.98 -19.46
N ASP A 556 -30.63 -1.62 -20.47
CA ASP A 556 -31.54 -2.76 -20.30
C ASP A 556 -30.80 -4.06 -19.91
N ASP A 557 -29.48 -4.17 -20.18
CA ASP A 557 -28.64 -5.28 -19.69
C ASP A 557 -28.52 -5.28 -18.16
N LEU A 558 -28.69 -4.12 -17.50
CA LEU A 558 -28.72 -4.03 -16.04
C LEU A 558 -30.06 -4.50 -15.50
N ARG A 559 -30.14 -5.78 -15.14
CA ARG A 559 -31.36 -6.40 -14.59
C ARG A 559 -32.04 -5.51 -13.55
N HIS A 560 -33.28 -5.12 -13.85
CA HIS A 560 -34.10 -4.26 -13.01
C HIS A 560 -34.64 -4.98 -11.77
N GLY A 561 -33.75 -5.34 -10.84
CA GLY A 561 -34.14 -5.78 -9.51
C GLY A 561 -34.86 -4.67 -8.76
N GLY A 562 -36.13 -4.87 -8.41
CA GLY A 562 -36.91 -3.85 -7.72
C GLY A 562 -38.40 -4.17 -7.58
N LEU A 563 -39.10 -3.30 -6.87
CA LEU A 563 -40.54 -3.05 -7.02
C LEU A 563 -40.75 -1.53 -6.97
N GLY A 564 -41.67 -0.99 -7.78
CA GLY A 564 -41.96 0.45 -7.84
C GLY A 564 -40.72 1.27 -8.22
N VAL A 565 -40.50 2.40 -7.54
CA VAL A 565 -39.38 3.35 -7.79
C VAL A 565 -37.99 2.69 -7.86
N LEU A 566 -37.80 1.54 -7.20
CA LEU A 566 -36.53 0.81 -7.21
C LEU A 566 -36.22 0.15 -8.58
N GLN A 567 -37.25 -0.09 -9.40
CA GLN A 567 -37.10 -0.56 -10.79
C GLN A 567 -36.69 0.55 -11.76
N THR A 568 -36.87 1.82 -11.39
CA THR A 568 -36.54 2.99 -12.23
C THR A 568 -35.37 3.82 -11.70
N LEU A 569 -34.71 3.38 -10.61
CA LEU A 569 -33.50 4.04 -10.11
C LEU A 569 -32.35 3.92 -11.13
N PRO A 570 -31.63 5.01 -11.45
CA PRO A 570 -30.42 4.94 -12.26
C PRO A 570 -29.27 4.25 -11.49
N ALA A 571 -28.25 3.76 -12.19
CA ALA A 571 -27.02 3.25 -11.56
C ALA A 571 -26.13 4.36 -10.96
N ARG A 572 -26.28 5.60 -11.45
CA ARG A 572 -25.53 6.79 -11.05
C ARG A 572 -26.50 7.83 -10.49
N TYR A 573 -26.20 8.44 -9.35
CA TYR A 573 -27.05 9.49 -8.77
C TYR A 573 -27.06 10.79 -9.58
N SER A 574 -25.89 11.35 -9.88
CA SER A 574 -25.74 12.60 -10.65
C SER A 574 -25.07 12.29 -11.99
N PRO A 575 -25.74 12.47 -13.16
CA PRO A 575 -25.21 12.05 -14.45
C PRO A 575 -23.80 12.57 -14.77
N GLY A 576 -23.50 13.82 -14.39
CA GLY A 576 -22.21 14.48 -14.62
C GLY A 576 -21.14 14.27 -13.54
N GLN A 577 -21.32 13.33 -12.60
CA GLN A 577 -20.28 12.93 -11.63
C GLN A 577 -20.13 11.41 -11.62
N GLY A 578 -19.03 10.93 -12.21
CA GLY A 578 -18.65 9.53 -12.18
C GLY A 578 -17.82 9.15 -10.95
N LEU A 579 -17.69 7.85 -10.71
CA LEU A 579 -16.79 7.25 -9.72
C LEU A 579 -15.43 6.90 -10.36
N LEU A 580 -14.39 6.78 -9.54
CA LEU A 580 -13.19 6.03 -9.90
C LEU A 580 -13.23 4.64 -9.26
N ALA A 581 -13.24 3.59 -10.08
CA ALA A 581 -13.25 2.20 -9.63
C ALA A 581 -12.07 1.41 -10.22
N LEU A 582 -11.27 0.78 -9.36
CA LEU A 582 -10.16 -0.07 -9.78
C LEU A 582 -10.39 -1.51 -9.36
N PHE A 583 -10.37 -2.43 -10.32
CA PHE A 583 -10.42 -3.87 -10.10
C PHE A 583 -9.04 -4.47 -10.30
N ALA A 584 -8.48 -5.13 -9.29
CA ALA A 584 -7.25 -5.89 -9.43
C ALA A 584 -7.55 -7.39 -9.50
N MET A 585 -6.98 -8.07 -10.51
CA MET A 585 -7.14 -9.51 -10.65
C MET A 585 -5.95 -10.22 -11.28
N THR A 586 -5.84 -11.51 -11.00
CA THR A 586 -5.03 -12.42 -11.80
C THR A 586 -5.77 -12.77 -13.09
N PRO A 587 -5.14 -12.72 -14.29
CA PRO A 587 -5.82 -13.06 -15.55
C PRO A 587 -6.39 -14.48 -15.50
N ASP A 588 -7.71 -14.57 -15.69
CA ASP A 588 -8.43 -15.82 -15.87
C ASP A 588 -9.49 -15.63 -16.97
N ASP A 589 -9.66 -16.62 -17.85
CA ASP A 589 -10.52 -16.50 -19.04
C ASP A 589 -11.99 -16.20 -18.69
N GLN A 590 -12.47 -16.50 -17.48
CA GLN A 590 -13.87 -16.29 -17.11
C GLN A 590 -14.11 -14.92 -16.47
N GLY A 591 -13.26 -14.54 -15.51
CA GLY A 591 -13.34 -13.23 -14.83
C GLY A 591 -12.97 -12.07 -15.76
N VAL A 592 -11.95 -12.23 -16.60
CA VAL A 592 -11.56 -11.19 -17.57
C VAL A 592 -12.68 -10.96 -18.59
N ASN A 593 -13.30 -12.03 -19.11
CA ASN A 593 -14.45 -11.89 -20.03
C ASN A 593 -15.66 -11.24 -19.34
N ALA A 594 -15.99 -11.61 -18.09
CA ALA A 594 -17.07 -10.99 -17.33
C ALA A 594 -16.84 -9.50 -17.03
N LEU A 595 -15.57 -9.05 -16.95
CA LEU A 595 -15.23 -7.63 -16.86
C LEU A 595 -15.20 -6.94 -18.23
N ARG A 596 -14.84 -7.61 -19.33
CA ARG A 596 -14.93 -7.05 -20.70
C ARG A 596 -16.38 -6.82 -21.13
N GLU A 597 -17.33 -7.61 -20.63
CA GLU A 597 -18.76 -7.32 -20.75
C GLU A 597 -19.20 -6.05 -19.99
N ALA A 598 -18.38 -5.53 -19.08
CA ALA A 598 -18.72 -4.41 -18.20
C ALA A 598 -17.88 -3.15 -18.43
N ALA A 599 -16.67 -3.28 -18.97
CA ALA A 599 -15.68 -2.21 -19.09
C ALA A 599 -15.09 -2.16 -20.51
N PRO A 600 -14.84 -0.96 -21.08
CA PRO A 600 -14.24 -0.82 -22.40
C PRO A 600 -12.79 -1.32 -22.42
N ASP A 601 -12.25 -1.65 -23.59
CA ASP A 601 -10.93 -2.28 -23.70
C ASP A 601 -9.77 -1.41 -23.17
N ASP A 602 -9.90 -0.08 -23.16
CA ASP A 602 -8.92 0.86 -22.61
C ASP A 602 -8.96 0.98 -21.07
N ALA A 603 -9.95 0.37 -20.42
CA ALA A 603 -9.96 0.19 -18.97
C ALA A 603 -8.89 -0.82 -18.51
N PHE A 604 -8.48 -1.76 -19.38
CA PHE A 604 -7.58 -2.85 -19.01
C PHE A 604 -6.12 -2.41 -19.03
N VAL A 605 -5.42 -2.67 -17.93
CA VAL A 605 -4.00 -2.32 -17.73
C VAL A 605 -3.24 -3.57 -17.32
N ASP A 606 -2.47 -4.12 -18.27
CA ASP A 606 -1.55 -5.21 -18.01
C ASP A 606 -0.32 -4.70 -17.22
N LEU A 607 -0.20 -5.12 -15.97
CA LEU A 607 0.95 -4.84 -15.13
C LEU A 607 2.12 -5.75 -15.53
N ASN A 608 3.11 -5.18 -16.20
CA ASN A 608 4.33 -5.90 -16.56
C ASN A 608 4.98 -6.56 -15.33
N PRO A 609 5.53 -7.78 -15.45
CA PRO A 609 6.32 -8.38 -14.37
C PRO A 609 7.57 -7.53 -14.11
N LEU A 610 7.91 -7.34 -12.84
CA LEU A 610 9.05 -6.53 -12.42
C LEU A 610 10.36 -7.12 -12.93
N GLY A 611 11.20 -6.28 -13.54
CA GLY A 611 12.46 -6.69 -14.14
C GLY A 611 13.63 -6.74 -13.14
N PRO A 612 14.80 -7.26 -13.56
CA PRO A 612 15.99 -7.28 -12.71
C PRO A 612 16.36 -5.91 -12.13
N ASP A 613 16.23 -4.86 -12.95
CA ASP A 613 16.54 -3.46 -12.59
C ASP A 613 15.60 -2.92 -11.49
N ASP A 614 14.33 -3.35 -11.48
CA ASP A 614 13.38 -3.01 -10.41
C ASP A 614 13.78 -3.66 -9.09
N PHE A 615 14.25 -4.91 -9.13
CA PHE A 615 14.78 -5.61 -7.96
C PHE A 615 16.11 -5.02 -7.47
N GLU A 616 16.97 -4.50 -8.36
CA GLU A 616 18.14 -3.71 -7.97
C GLU A 616 17.73 -2.41 -7.25
N LEU A 617 16.74 -1.69 -7.78
CA LEU A 617 16.22 -0.46 -7.18
C LEU A 617 15.52 -0.73 -5.84
N LEU A 618 14.79 -1.85 -5.71
CA LEU A 618 14.15 -2.29 -4.47
C LEU A 618 15.21 -2.56 -3.40
N ALA A 619 16.29 -3.26 -3.75
CA ALA A 619 17.41 -3.53 -2.85
C ALA A 619 18.06 -2.24 -2.33
N ALA A 620 18.33 -1.27 -3.22
CA ALA A 620 18.87 0.02 -2.83
C ALA A 620 17.92 0.82 -1.91
N ARG A 621 16.61 0.83 -2.22
CA ARG A 621 15.58 1.49 -1.41
C ARG A 621 15.45 0.87 -0.02
N VAL A 622 15.38 -0.46 0.08
CA VAL A 622 15.29 -1.17 1.38
C VAL A 622 16.57 -0.99 2.21
N LEU A 623 17.76 -1.02 1.60
CA LEU A 623 19.02 -0.72 2.30
C LEU A 623 19.04 0.69 2.90
N ARG A 624 18.55 1.69 2.14
CA ARG A 624 18.40 3.07 2.63
C ARG A 624 17.45 3.14 3.83
N LEU A 625 16.28 2.50 3.74
CA LEU A 625 15.29 2.43 4.83
C LEU A 625 15.86 1.74 6.07
N TYR A 626 16.56 0.62 5.90
CA TYR A 626 17.17 -0.13 7.00
C TYR A 626 18.22 0.69 7.75
N ARG A 627 19.01 1.51 7.03
CA ARG A 627 19.97 2.45 7.64
C ARG A 627 19.31 3.64 8.33
N GLN A 628 18.15 4.10 7.85
CA GLN A 628 17.39 5.17 8.52
C GLN A 628 16.76 4.68 9.84
N ALA A 629 16.36 3.42 9.92
CA ALA A 629 15.78 2.82 11.12
C ALA A 629 16.80 2.37 12.18
N HIS A 630 18.10 2.35 11.88
CA HIS A 630 19.13 1.78 12.74
C HIS A 630 20.39 2.64 12.82
N THR A 631 20.83 2.95 14.05
CA THR A 631 22.03 3.76 14.33
C THR A 631 23.37 3.05 14.09
N GLN A 632 23.36 1.72 13.93
CA GLN A 632 24.57 0.91 13.83
C GLN A 632 25.07 0.86 12.37
N ALA A 633 26.34 1.23 12.15
CA ALA A 633 26.92 1.33 10.82
C ALA A 633 26.99 -0.04 10.11
N LEU A 634 26.46 -0.09 8.88
CA LEU A 634 26.56 -1.23 7.96
C LEU A 634 27.73 -1.01 6.97
N PRO A 635 28.43 -2.08 6.53
CA PRO A 635 29.50 -1.96 5.53
C PRO A 635 29.06 -1.26 4.24
N ALA A 636 29.87 -0.30 3.76
CA ALA A 636 29.59 0.46 2.54
C ALA A 636 29.58 -0.40 1.26
N ALA A 637 30.25 -1.56 1.27
CA ALA A 637 30.24 -2.52 0.16
C ALA A 637 28.83 -3.07 -0.14
N LEU A 638 27.92 -3.08 0.85
CA LEU A 638 26.55 -3.58 0.66
C LEU A 638 25.75 -2.76 -0.36
N ASP A 639 26.08 -1.48 -0.56
CA ASP A 639 25.40 -0.63 -1.55
C ASP A 639 25.59 -1.12 -3.00
N GLN A 640 26.73 -1.75 -3.30
CA GLN A 640 27.02 -2.31 -4.62
C GLN A 640 26.72 -3.80 -4.70
N LEU A 641 26.89 -4.53 -3.60
CA LEU A 641 26.71 -5.99 -3.56
C LEU A 641 25.24 -6.38 -3.50
N LEU A 642 24.43 -5.71 -2.66
CA LEU A 642 23.06 -6.12 -2.41
C LEU A 642 22.18 -6.06 -3.68
N PRO A 643 22.17 -4.97 -4.49
CA PRO A 643 21.38 -4.95 -5.72
C PRO A 643 21.73 -6.10 -6.68
N ARG A 644 23.04 -6.33 -6.88
CA ARG A 644 23.55 -7.40 -7.75
C ARG A 644 23.17 -8.80 -7.26
N ILE A 645 23.16 -9.02 -5.94
CA ILE A 645 22.72 -10.29 -5.33
C ILE A 645 21.23 -10.51 -5.61
N ILE A 646 20.37 -9.52 -5.36
CA ILE A 646 18.91 -9.69 -5.58
C ILE A 646 18.59 -9.89 -7.06
N ALA A 647 19.20 -9.13 -7.97
CA ALA A 647 19.05 -9.34 -9.42
C ALA A 647 19.65 -10.67 -9.90
N GLY A 648 20.65 -11.22 -9.20
CA GLY A 648 21.13 -12.59 -9.40
C GLY A 648 20.08 -13.62 -8.99
N LEU A 649 19.61 -13.56 -7.74
CA LEU A 649 18.59 -14.47 -7.20
C LEU A 649 17.29 -14.46 -8.01
N TYR A 650 16.86 -13.29 -8.50
CA TYR A 650 15.72 -13.16 -9.39
C TYR A 650 15.94 -13.88 -10.74
N ARG A 651 17.09 -13.65 -11.40
CA ARG A 651 17.42 -14.32 -12.67
C ARG A 651 17.51 -15.84 -12.58
N HIS A 652 17.86 -16.37 -11.41
CA HIS A 652 17.88 -17.82 -11.14
C HIS A 652 16.57 -18.36 -10.54
N GLY A 653 15.50 -17.54 -10.45
CA GLY A 653 14.19 -17.96 -9.94
C GLY A 653 14.12 -18.24 -8.43
N LEU A 654 15.17 -17.91 -7.68
CA LEU A 654 15.25 -18.11 -6.22
C LEU A 654 14.44 -17.06 -5.45
N VAL A 655 14.20 -15.90 -6.06
CA VAL A 655 13.32 -14.83 -5.57
C VAL A 655 12.41 -14.41 -6.72
N THR A 656 11.09 -14.58 -6.58
CA THR A 656 10.14 -14.31 -7.68
C THR A 656 9.19 -13.15 -7.38
N SER A 657 9.17 -12.64 -6.15
CA SER A 657 8.27 -11.56 -5.72
C SER A 657 8.99 -10.48 -4.90
N PRO A 658 8.54 -9.21 -4.94
CA PRO A 658 9.07 -8.14 -4.08
C PRO A 658 9.03 -8.48 -2.59
N ARG A 659 8.00 -9.21 -2.14
CA ARG A 659 7.87 -9.64 -0.74
C ARG A 659 9.00 -10.57 -0.31
N GLN A 660 9.35 -11.55 -1.14
CA GLN A 660 10.49 -12.44 -0.90
C GLN A 660 11.81 -11.66 -0.93
N ALA A 661 11.98 -10.75 -1.89
CA ALA A 661 13.16 -9.89 -1.99
C ALA A 661 13.34 -9.04 -0.73
N MET A 662 12.32 -8.29 -0.30
CA MET A 662 12.35 -7.46 0.91
C MET A 662 12.70 -8.27 2.15
N LYS A 663 12.06 -9.43 2.35
CA LYS A 663 12.35 -10.31 3.48
C LYS A 663 13.82 -10.77 3.47
N PHE A 664 14.29 -11.31 2.34
CA PHE A 664 15.67 -11.77 2.18
C PHE A 664 16.69 -10.63 2.39
N ILE A 665 16.41 -9.43 1.86
CA ILE A 665 17.24 -8.24 2.08
C ILE A 665 17.35 -7.96 3.58
N VAL A 666 16.23 -7.86 4.30
CA VAL A 666 16.25 -7.52 5.73
C VAL A 666 16.95 -8.61 6.55
N GLU A 667 16.73 -9.89 6.25
CA GLU A 667 17.46 -11.01 6.88
C GLU A 667 18.98 -10.92 6.65
N LEU A 668 19.42 -10.60 5.42
CA LEU A 668 20.84 -10.43 5.11
C LEU A 668 21.46 -9.21 5.80
N LEU A 669 20.71 -8.10 5.93
CA LEU A 669 21.14 -6.90 6.66
C LEU A 669 21.16 -7.10 8.18
N ASP A 670 20.28 -7.95 8.70
CA ASP A 670 20.32 -8.40 10.10
C ASP A 670 21.53 -9.28 10.40
N ILE A 671 21.89 -10.19 9.50
CA ILE A 671 23.15 -10.96 9.60
C ILE A 671 24.35 -10.01 9.56
N ALA A 672 24.39 -9.08 8.59
CA ALA A 672 25.48 -8.11 8.46
C ALA A 672 25.63 -7.19 9.69
N ARG A 673 24.53 -6.90 10.40
CA ARG A 673 24.54 -6.11 11.64
C ARG A 673 24.93 -6.92 12.88
N HIS A 674 24.28 -8.05 13.12
CA HIS A 674 24.39 -8.80 14.38
C HIS A 674 25.50 -9.85 14.37
N ASN A 675 25.91 -10.34 13.20
CA ASN A 675 26.98 -11.32 13.05
C ASN A 675 27.79 -11.08 11.75
N PRO A 676 28.62 -10.02 11.69
CA PRO A 676 29.40 -9.68 10.50
C PRO A 676 30.29 -10.82 9.99
N GLY A 677 30.79 -11.67 10.89
CA GLY A 677 31.61 -12.84 10.55
C GLY A 677 30.85 -13.92 9.74
N ALA A 678 29.53 -14.01 9.90
CA ALA A 678 28.68 -14.94 9.15
C ALA A 678 28.30 -14.44 7.75
N LEU A 679 28.55 -13.16 7.43
CA LEU A 679 28.24 -12.59 6.12
C LEU A 679 29.08 -13.23 5.00
N ARG A 680 30.37 -13.48 5.25
CA ARG A 680 31.29 -14.03 4.24
C ARG A 680 30.94 -15.48 3.84
N PRO A 681 30.66 -16.40 4.79
CA PRO A 681 30.12 -17.73 4.47
C PRO A 681 28.77 -17.69 3.74
N ALA A 682 27.83 -16.86 4.20
CA ALA A 682 26.50 -16.77 3.58
C ALA A 682 26.56 -16.30 2.11
N VAL A 683 27.42 -15.31 1.80
CA VAL A 683 27.65 -14.87 0.41
C VAL A 683 28.32 -15.96 -0.43
N ALA A 684 29.23 -16.76 0.14
CA ALA A 684 29.86 -17.87 -0.56
C ALA A 684 28.89 -19.03 -0.85
N GLU A 685 27.97 -19.33 0.07
CA GLU A 685 26.89 -20.32 -0.14
C GLU A 685 25.94 -19.88 -1.26
N LEU A 686 25.53 -18.60 -1.27
CA LEU A 686 24.74 -18.01 -2.36
C LEU A 686 25.47 -18.05 -3.71
N GLN A 687 26.79 -17.84 -3.74
CA GLN A 687 27.60 -18.01 -4.95
C GLN A 687 27.61 -19.46 -5.44
N GLY A 688 27.67 -20.44 -4.53
CA GLY A 688 27.56 -21.86 -4.85
C GLY A 688 26.20 -22.20 -5.48
N LEU A 689 25.11 -21.70 -4.91
CA LEU A 689 23.74 -21.89 -5.44
C LEU A 689 23.55 -21.25 -6.82
N LEU A 690 24.08 -20.04 -7.04
CA LEU A 690 24.02 -19.36 -8.34
C LEU A 690 24.93 -20.02 -9.39
N GLY A 691 26.06 -20.59 -8.97
CA GLY A 691 27.00 -21.29 -9.86
C GLY A 691 26.62 -22.72 -10.23
N ALA A 692 25.84 -23.41 -9.39
CA ALA A 692 25.40 -24.80 -9.63
C ALA A 692 24.26 -24.92 -10.67
N GLY A 693 23.66 -23.81 -11.09
CA GLY A 693 22.55 -23.78 -12.06
C GLY A 693 22.96 -23.75 -13.54
N THR A 694 24.26 -23.89 -13.86
CA THR A 694 24.80 -23.75 -15.23
C THR A 694 25.66 -24.94 -15.67
N SER A 695 25.37 -26.14 -15.17
CA SER A 695 25.96 -27.42 -15.59
C SER A 695 24.92 -28.31 -16.29
#